data_AF-K2QX20-F1
#
_entry.id   AF-K2QX20-F1
#
_cell.length_a   1.000
_cell.length_b   1.000
_cell.length_c   1.000
_cell.angle_alpha   90.00
_cell.angle_beta   90.00
_cell.angle_gamma   90.00
#
_symmetry.space_group_name_H-M   'P 1'
#
loop_
_entity.id
_entity.type
_entity.pdbx_description
1 polymer ?
#
loop_
_entity_poly.entity_id
_entity_poly.type
_entity_poly.pdbx_seq_one_letter_code
_entity_poly.pdbx_strand_id
1 'polypeptide(L)'
;MFLHWYWTIFIFSVAVELVHGLVVGASAPKLPVARRASGRQRRAISTLEADVKRYGSKQNYDRGLAGDSSDTLIDTLWRENRDLVDKFLNNEFLRFQAEGKPEDTISSYQYYTVQDYYYLVDYVQYKALRMTTFSETHPTELLSVLQQETDSIQGDIQYAWSERNDTLATALSVPLDAVDSGKRGVAQLAYSDWLQKNIDLGWFTMHVMSIPCIYGWVKLAEHLDKSNATRKDTVFYRTWVEPNLDPVYGNELMGESRVRITEEGELTCIQTSLKRTRTPTIPRMRIRHGLRFSDKHCSSRLIYSIALWGHPWKTSLKAKPPRTHPSNLPSADFTPPTAAYVARFPESTTDLVMATVCAQSRDASATLSPSAALAPLLTFLKRGYRSPSTGDPSSTAPSCHDLISFRDAASHHTVGAIAYWPSRAAYETWASSSGFEAWWQSLDPQTEAHGWFREVFFPPVEQYETIFSDGEVAEEGGARMREGMSGPVREHVYWGSMRDRMAAAQVDGLKGEGGGGWRGPAEEHTERRRVRVEGGRNLCVIRSGQDWSATVPRERKLYLETMHPVLIKGMDFLRDDGRSIGCRSCRFVDVLDQRDQKRRTDRTFGFAFFEDMAALENWAKRHKTHLDIFGRFLQYAKELDNNISLRLFHEVLVLAPEQQSLEYVGCHPRTGLLGR
;
A
#
# COMPACT_ATOMS: atom_id res chain seq x y z
N MET A 1 -12.25 17.03 2.14
CA MET A 1 -11.70 15.73 1.67
C MET A 1 -10.93 14.99 2.75
N PHE A 2 -9.76 15.46 3.23
CA PHE A 2 -8.91 14.70 4.20
C PHE A 2 -9.72 14.02 5.32
N LEU A 3 -10.58 14.78 6.00
CA LEU A 3 -11.38 14.32 7.13
C LEU A 3 -12.42 13.23 6.80
N HIS A 4 -12.88 13.17 5.55
CA HIS A 4 -13.82 12.15 5.04
C HIS A 4 -13.12 10.79 4.82
N TRP A 5 -11.79 10.76 4.76
CA TRP A 5 -11.02 9.54 4.54
C TRP A 5 -10.77 8.75 5.83
N TYR A 6 -10.34 9.42 6.91
CA TYR A 6 -10.22 8.81 8.25
C TYR A 6 -11.56 8.22 8.73
N TRP A 7 -12.65 8.91 8.39
CA TRP A 7 -14.02 8.45 8.58
C TRP A 7 -14.32 7.13 7.88
N THR A 8 -13.78 6.88 6.68
CA THR A 8 -13.99 5.63 5.93
C THR A 8 -13.30 4.43 6.62
N ILE A 9 -12.05 4.63 7.06
CA ILE A 9 -11.16 3.54 7.52
C ILE A 9 -11.70 2.89 8.80
N PHE A 10 -12.01 3.70 9.82
CA PHE A 10 -12.46 3.20 11.12
C PHE A 10 -13.77 2.41 11.05
N ILE A 11 -14.69 2.85 10.20
CA ILE A 11 -16.01 2.24 10.03
C ILE A 11 -15.92 0.81 9.49
N PHE A 12 -15.04 0.59 8.51
CA PHE A 12 -14.85 -0.73 7.90
C PHE A 12 -14.11 -1.70 8.84
N SER A 13 -13.21 -1.23 9.70
CA SER A 13 -12.49 -2.08 10.66
C SER A 13 -13.40 -2.82 11.65
N VAL A 14 -14.64 -2.36 11.87
CA VAL A 14 -15.61 -2.94 12.81
C VAL A 14 -16.59 -3.91 12.12
N ALA A 15 -16.45 -4.18 10.81
CA ALA A 15 -17.50 -4.82 10.01
C ALA A 15 -17.15 -6.16 9.32
N VAL A 16 -15.87 -6.55 9.22
CA VAL A 16 -15.41 -7.43 8.12
C VAL A 16 -15.16 -8.90 8.47
N GLU A 17 -14.79 -9.25 9.71
CA GLU A 17 -14.47 -10.65 10.07
C GLU A 17 -15.37 -11.14 11.22
N LEU A 18 -16.33 -12.04 10.91
CA LEU A 18 -16.80 -13.09 11.84
C LEU A 18 -17.74 -14.14 11.23
N VAL A 19 -17.17 -15.08 10.47
CA VAL A 19 -17.92 -16.16 9.82
C VAL A 19 -17.22 -17.51 10.05
N HIS A 20 -17.75 -18.27 11.02
CA HIS A 20 -17.40 -19.62 11.50
C HIS A 20 -16.29 -19.78 12.57
N GLY A 21 -16.71 -20.37 13.71
CA GLY A 21 -15.92 -21.03 14.76
C GLY A 21 -16.88 -21.87 15.61
N LEU A 22 -16.47 -23.05 16.10
CA LEU A 22 -17.38 -24.07 16.67
C LEU A 22 -16.78 -24.80 17.88
N VAL A 23 -17.66 -25.29 18.77
CA VAL A 23 -17.40 -26.05 20.04
C VAL A 23 -16.59 -25.23 21.10
N VAL A 24 -16.76 -25.33 22.43
CA VAL A 24 -17.48 -26.26 23.33
C VAL A 24 -18.28 -25.47 24.39
N GLY A 25 -19.38 -26.02 24.92
CA GLY A 25 -20.25 -25.33 25.89
C GLY A 25 -20.17 -25.83 27.35
N ALA A 26 -20.47 -24.94 28.29
CA ALA A 26 -20.82 -25.17 29.70
C ALA A 26 -21.71 -24.01 30.20
N SER A 27 -22.30 -24.08 31.41
CA SER A 27 -23.45 -23.23 31.79
C SER A 27 -23.31 -22.46 33.12
N ALA A 28 -23.89 -21.23 33.13
CA ALA A 28 -24.17 -20.36 34.29
C ALA A 28 -22.93 -19.77 35.04
N PRO A 29 -23.06 -18.74 35.92
CA PRO A 29 -24.27 -18.04 36.40
C PRO A 29 -24.25 -16.50 36.21
N LYS A 30 -25.14 -15.76 36.90
CA LYS A 30 -25.20 -14.28 36.95
C LYS A 30 -24.39 -13.75 38.15
N LEU A 31 -23.70 -12.60 37.99
CA LEU A 31 -23.46 -11.49 38.97
C LEU A 31 -22.56 -10.40 38.27
N PRO A 32 -21.98 -9.34 38.89
CA PRO A 32 -22.48 -7.98 38.66
C PRO A 32 -21.42 -6.98 38.13
N VAL A 33 -21.52 -6.58 36.86
CA VAL A 33 -20.68 -5.51 36.29
C VAL A 33 -21.22 -4.14 36.73
N ALA A 34 -20.40 -3.34 37.43
CA ALA A 34 -20.77 -1.97 37.81
C ALA A 34 -19.55 -1.03 37.98
N ARG A 35 -19.60 0.15 37.34
CA ARG A 35 -18.80 1.36 37.62
C ARG A 35 -17.27 1.29 37.45
N ARG A 36 -16.73 0.82 36.29
CA ARG A 36 -15.30 1.05 35.94
C ARG A 36 -14.98 1.51 34.50
N ALA A 37 -15.86 1.31 33.52
CA ALA A 37 -15.57 1.63 32.10
C ALA A 37 -15.19 3.10 31.83
N SER A 38 -15.75 4.06 32.58
CA SER A 38 -15.60 5.51 32.35
C SER A 38 -14.22 6.11 32.72
N GLY A 39 -13.15 5.32 32.62
CA GLY A 39 -11.76 5.74 32.85
C GLY A 39 -11.01 6.16 31.58
N ARG A 40 -11.17 5.43 30.47
CA ARG A 40 -10.43 5.67 29.21
C ARG A 40 -10.75 7.04 28.61
N GLN A 41 -12.04 7.33 28.46
CA GLN A 41 -12.49 8.44 27.60
C GLN A 41 -12.23 9.81 28.23
N ARG A 42 -12.47 9.97 29.54
CA ARG A 42 -12.13 11.20 30.29
C ARG A 42 -10.64 11.56 30.22
N ARG A 43 -9.75 10.58 30.02
CA ARG A 43 -8.30 10.81 29.90
C ARG A 43 -7.87 11.17 28.48
N ALA A 44 -8.49 10.57 27.46
CA ALA A 44 -8.37 11.05 26.07
C ALA A 44 -8.87 12.49 25.93
N ILE A 45 -9.96 12.86 26.61
CA ILE A 45 -10.50 14.22 26.66
C ILE A 45 -9.53 15.17 27.39
N SER A 46 -8.85 14.74 28.46
CA SER A 46 -7.82 15.59 29.10
C SER A 46 -6.57 15.84 28.24
N THR A 47 -6.18 14.90 27.36
CA THR A 47 -5.17 15.17 26.31
C THR A 47 -5.68 16.23 25.33
N LEU A 48 -6.95 16.13 24.94
CA LEU A 48 -7.61 17.01 23.95
C LEU A 48 -7.74 18.46 24.46
N GLU A 49 -8.19 18.66 25.69
CA GLU A 49 -8.20 19.97 26.36
C GLU A 49 -6.81 20.64 26.35
N ALA A 50 -5.75 19.85 26.54
CA ALA A 50 -4.38 20.35 26.61
C ALA A 50 -3.86 20.79 25.23
N ASP A 51 -4.01 19.95 24.20
CA ASP A 51 -3.63 20.31 22.83
C ASP A 51 -4.44 21.52 22.31
N VAL A 52 -5.73 21.65 22.66
CA VAL A 52 -6.55 22.83 22.30
C VAL A 52 -6.04 24.11 22.98
N LYS A 53 -5.72 24.08 24.29
CA LYS A 53 -5.13 25.24 25.01
C LYS A 53 -3.74 25.62 24.43
N ARG A 54 -2.96 24.62 24.05
CA ARG A 54 -1.58 24.73 23.50
C ARG A 54 -1.53 25.38 22.12
N TYR A 55 -2.39 24.96 21.19
CA TYR A 55 -2.38 25.50 19.82
C TYR A 55 -3.31 26.72 19.64
N GLY A 56 -4.42 26.79 20.36
CA GLY A 56 -5.38 27.91 20.27
C GLY A 56 -4.89 29.25 20.84
N SER A 57 -3.77 29.26 21.58
CA SER A 57 -3.20 30.45 22.22
C SER A 57 -2.04 31.09 21.45
N LYS A 58 -1.40 30.38 20.52
CA LYS A 58 -0.23 30.86 19.74
C LYS A 58 -0.61 31.76 18.54
N GLN A 59 -1.91 32.02 18.28
CA GLN A 59 -2.39 32.92 17.23
C GLN A 59 -3.47 33.90 17.74
N ASN A 60 -3.22 35.21 17.64
CA ASN A 60 -4.19 36.26 17.97
C ASN A 60 -5.25 36.39 16.87
N TYR A 61 -6.42 35.77 17.05
CA TYR A 61 -7.53 35.85 16.11
C TYR A 61 -8.60 36.88 16.49
N ASP A 62 -9.08 37.61 15.49
CA ASP A 62 -9.99 38.74 15.64
C ASP A 62 -11.44 38.30 15.89
N ARG A 63 -12.22 39.09 16.65
CA ARG A 63 -13.60 38.72 17.05
C ARG A 63 -14.63 39.02 15.95
N GLY A 64 -14.68 38.17 14.93
CA GLY A 64 -15.76 38.14 13.94
C GLY A 64 -17.14 37.88 14.56
N LEU A 65 -18.18 38.53 14.03
CA LEU A 65 -19.53 38.47 14.58
C LEU A 65 -20.25 37.14 14.25
N ALA A 66 -21.14 36.71 15.16
CA ALA A 66 -21.83 35.44 15.05
C ALA A 66 -22.98 35.48 14.01
N GLY A 67 -22.75 34.84 12.86
CA GLY A 67 -23.83 34.36 11.98
C GLY A 67 -24.53 33.11 12.55
N ASP A 68 -25.77 32.86 12.14
CA ASP A 68 -26.72 31.96 12.81
C ASP A 68 -26.71 30.52 12.25
N SER A 69 -25.62 29.79 12.50
CA SER A 69 -25.51 28.35 12.20
C SER A 69 -24.98 27.55 13.40
N SER A 70 -25.62 26.42 13.69
CA SER A 70 -25.40 25.62 14.91
C SER A 70 -24.41 24.46 14.77
N ASP A 71 -24.05 24.08 13.54
CA ASP A 71 -23.27 22.88 13.27
C ASP A 71 -21.83 22.98 13.79
N THR A 72 -21.33 21.90 14.39
CA THR A 72 -19.92 21.73 14.70
C THR A 72 -19.13 21.15 13.51
N LEU A 73 -17.81 21.06 13.66
CA LEU A 73 -16.98 20.28 12.73
C LEU A 73 -17.41 18.80 12.70
N ILE A 74 -17.75 18.21 13.84
CA ILE A 74 -18.20 16.81 13.93
C ILE A 74 -19.52 16.62 13.17
N ASP A 75 -20.51 17.50 13.36
CA ASP A 75 -21.79 17.44 12.63
C ASP A 75 -21.60 17.59 11.12
N THR A 76 -20.71 18.49 10.71
CA THR A 76 -20.38 18.72 9.30
C THR A 76 -19.79 17.46 8.69
N LEU A 77 -18.84 16.81 9.37
CA LEU A 77 -18.26 15.55 8.90
C LEU A 77 -19.28 14.42 8.87
N TRP A 78 -20.05 14.24 9.94
CA TRP A 78 -21.11 13.22 10.04
C TRP A 78 -22.11 13.36 8.87
N ARG A 79 -22.53 14.59 8.58
CA ARG A 79 -23.43 14.91 7.46
C ARG A 79 -22.80 14.72 6.08
N GLU A 80 -21.53 15.10 5.89
CA GLU A 80 -20.82 14.93 4.61
C GLU A 80 -20.38 13.48 4.33
N ASN A 81 -20.31 12.63 5.36
CA ASN A 81 -19.94 11.21 5.27
C ASN A 81 -21.18 10.29 5.32
N ARG A 82 -22.36 10.77 4.91
CA ARG A 82 -23.64 10.11 5.20
C ARG A 82 -23.70 8.65 4.73
N ASP A 83 -23.16 8.31 3.56
CA ASP A 83 -23.17 6.94 3.06
C ASP A 83 -22.27 5.98 3.87
N LEU A 84 -21.29 6.52 4.60
CA LEU A 84 -20.40 5.80 5.50
C LEU A 84 -21.00 5.72 6.91
N VAL A 85 -21.59 6.82 7.40
CA VAL A 85 -22.43 6.87 8.61
C VAL A 85 -23.54 5.81 8.53
N ASP A 86 -24.27 5.76 7.42
CA ASP A 86 -25.41 4.85 7.27
C ASP A 86 -24.92 3.39 7.25
N LYS A 87 -23.78 3.07 6.63
CA LYS A 87 -23.14 1.73 6.70
C LYS A 87 -22.65 1.38 8.12
N PHE A 88 -22.14 2.37 8.86
CA PHE A 88 -21.63 2.19 10.22
C PHE A 88 -22.73 1.94 11.24
N LEU A 89 -23.80 2.74 11.20
CA LEU A 89 -24.93 2.57 12.11
C LEU A 89 -25.70 1.28 11.81
N ASN A 90 -25.81 0.88 10.54
CA ASN A 90 -26.43 -0.38 10.12
C ASN A 90 -25.42 -1.55 10.04
N ASN A 91 -24.31 -1.51 10.79
CA ASN A 91 -23.30 -2.57 10.84
C ASN A 91 -23.95 -3.94 11.16
N GLU A 92 -23.83 -4.90 10.25
CA GLU A 92 -24.55 -6.17 10.35
C GLU A 92 -24.06 -7.05 11.49
N PHE A 93 -22.76 -7.00 11.83
CA PHE A 93 -22.20 -7.74 12.96
C PHE A 93 -22.78 -7.23 14.28
N LEU A 94 -22.73 -5.92 14.54
CA LEU A 94 -23.23 -5.33 15.79
C LEU A 94 -24.75 -5.40 15.90
N ARG A 95 -25.46 -5.33 14.76
CA ARG A 95 -26.90 -5.61 14.69
C ARG A 95 -27.20 -7.09 15.03
N PHE A 96 -26.43 -8.03 14.48
CA PHE A 96 -26.55 -9.45 14.83
C PHE A 96 -26.24 -9.72 16.32
N GLN A 97 -25.23 -9.06 16.91
CA GLN A 97 -24.97 -9.15 18.35
C GLN A 97 -26.12 -8.58 19.22
N ALA A 98 -26.75 -7.50 18.76
CA ALA A 98 -27.83 -6.82 19.47
C ALA A 98 -29.18 -7.57 19.38
N GLU A 99 -29.52 -8.10 18.21
CA GLU A 99 -30.83 -8.71 17.92
C GLU A 99 -30.82 -10.24 18.13
N GLY A 100 -29.67 -10.89 17.92
CA GLY A 100 -29.50 -12.34 18.01
C GLY A 100 -29.59 -12.89 19.44
N LYS A 101 -29.70 -14.22 19.56
CA LYS A 101 -29.72 -14.87 20.87
C LYS A 101 -28.29 -15.15 21.37
N PRO A 102 -28.04 -15.16 22.69
CA PRO A 102 -26.72 -15.44 23.25
C PRO A 102 -26.08 -16.73 22.72
N GLU A 103 -26.86 -17.79 22.53
CA GLU A 103 -26.40 -19.08 21.99
C GLU A 103 -25.91 -19.02 20.53
N ASP A 104 -26.45 -18.08 19.74
CA ASP A 104 -26.09 -17.86 18.34
C ASP A 104 -24.93 -16.84 18.19
N THR A 105 -24.79 -15.92 19.16
CA THR A 105 -23.90 -14.75 19.06
C THR A 105 -22.60 -14.87 19.87
N ILE A 106 -22.58 -15.59 21.00
CA ILE A 106 -21.48 -15.53 21.98
C ILE A 106 -20.08 -15.81 21.39
N SER A 107 -19.93 -16.88 20.61
CA SER A 107 -18.65 -17.26 20.01
C SER A 107 -18.10 -16.20 19.07
N SER A 108 -19.00 -15.45 18.41
CA SER A 108 -18.63 -14.33 17.57
C SER A 108 -18.22 -13.12 18.41
N TYR A 109 -18.99 -12.75 19.43
CA TYR A 109 -18.62 -11.64 20.30
C TYR A 109 -17.26 -11.86 21.00
N GLN A 110 -16.99 -13.08 21.46
CA GLN A 110 -15.70 -13.46 22.04
C GLN A 110 -14.51 -13.15 21.11
N TYR A 111 -14.58 -13.55 19.84
CA TYR A 111 -13.52 -13.27 18.86
C TYR A 111 -13.35 -11.77 18.62
N TYR A 112 -14.46 -11.03 18.42
CA TYR A 112 -14.42 -9.58 18.24
C TYR A 112 -13.71 -8.89 19.40
N THR A 113 -14.03 -9.25 20.64
CA THR A 113 -13.44 -8.64 21.84
C THR A 113 -11.96 -9.00 22.00
N VAL A 114 -11.51 -10.18 21.53
CA VAL A 114 -10.06 -10.51 21.45
C VAL A 114 -9.36 -9.60 20.43
N GLN A 115 -9.99 -9.29 19.29
CA GLN A 115 -9.41 -8.35 18.32
C GLN A 115 -9.36 -6.92 18.86
N ASP A 116 -10.41 -6.44 19.55
CA ASP A 116 -10.39 -5.12 20.17
C ASP A 116 -9.32 -5.05 21.26
N TYR A 117 -9.21 -6.06 22.14
CA TYR A 117 -8.13 -6.14 23.14
C TYR A 117 -6.73 -5.98 22.51
N TYR A 118 -6.44 -6.66 21.40
CA TYR A 118 -5.17 -6.47 20.70
C TYR A 118 -5.00 -5.06 20.10
N TYR A 119 -6.07 -4.45 19.57
CA TYR A 119 -6.06 -3.04 19.19
C TYR A 119 -5.79 -2.10 20.37
N LEU A 120 -6.32 -2.38 21.58
CA LEU A 120 -6.00 -1.59 22.78
C LEU A 120 -4.51 -1.66 23.14
N VAL A 121 -3.91 -2.86 23.05
CA VAL A 121 -2.48 -3.08 23.29
C VAL A 121 -1.60 -2.34 22.26
N ASP A 122 -2.02 -2.31 21.00
CA ASP A 122 -1.29 -1.59 19.94
C ASP A 122 -1.50 -0.07 20.03
N TYR A 123 -2.68 0.39 20.44
CA TYR A 123 -3.00 1.81 20.63
C TYR A 123 -2.16 2.45 21.77
N VAL A 124 -1.88 1.68 22.83
CA VAL A 124 -0.91 2.06 23.88
C VAL A 124 0.50 2.26 23.30
N GLN A 125 0.99 1.31 22.51
CA GLN A 125 2.30 1.41 21.86
C GLN A 125 2.37 2.58 20.88
N TYR A 126 1.30 2.78 20.09
CA TYR A 126 1.15 3.91 19.18
C TYR A 126 1.31 5.26 19.91
N LYS A 127 0.59 5.48 21.03
CA LYS A 127 0.71 6.73 21.81
C LYS A 127 2.12 6.92 22.39
N ALA A 128 2.76 5.85 22.87
CA ALA A 128 4.14 5.92 23.35
C ALA A 128 5.14 6.27 22.24
N LEU A 129 4.98 5.73 21.03
CA LEU A 129 5.80 6.11 19.86
C LEU A 129 5.53 7.56 19.42
N ARG A 130 4.26 7.99 19.41
CA ARG A 130 3.83 9.36 19.06
C ARG A 130 4.50 10.44 19.93
N MET A 131 4.82 10.16 21.19
CA MET A 131 5.54 11.11 22.06
C MET A 131 6.91 11.55 21.48
N THR A 132 7.51 10.77 20.57
CA THR A 132 8.76 11.13 19.88
C THR A 132 8.58 12.20 18.79
N THR A 133 7.36 12.43 18.30
CA THR A 133 7.07 13.41 17.23
C THR A 133 6.62 14.77 17.75
N PHE A 134 6.56 14.94 19.09
CA PHE A 134 6.17 16.19 19.74
C PHE A 134 7.28 17.27 19.65
N SER A 135 7.22 18.10 18.60
CA SER A 135 8.06 19.29 18.49
C SER A 135 7.49 20.47 19.30
N GLU A 136 8.28 20.99 20.23
CA GLU A 136 8.08 22.31 20.86
C GLU A 136 9.41 23.04 20.94
N THR A 137 9.36 24.37 20.87
CA THR A 137 10.55 25.24 21.00
C THR A 137 10.95 25.50 22.46
N HIS A 138 10.12 25.11 23.43
CA HIS A 138 10.34 25.36 24.86
C HIS A 138 10.32 24.04 25.67
N PRO A 139 11.43 23.62 26.30
CA PRO A 139 11.50 22.35 27.03
C PRO A 139 10.46 22.19 28.15
N THR A 140 10.11 23.27 28.86
CA THR A 140 9.12 23.21 29.95
C THR A 140 7.70 22.93 29.44
N GLU A 141 7.32 23.48 28.28
CA GLU A 141 6.02 23.18 27.64
C GLU A 141 6.00 21.70 27.22
N LEU A 142 7.08 21.21 26.60
CA LEU A 142 7.22 19.81 26.19
C LEU A 142 7.09 18.85 27.39
N LEU A 143 7.74 19.14 28.53
CA LEU A 143 7.63 18.31 29.73
C LEU A 143 6.19 18.22 30.25
N SER A 144 5.41 19.31 30.20
CA SER A 144 3.99 19.26 30.61
C SER A 144 3.13 18.41 29.68
N VAL A 145 3.37 18.47 28.36
CA VAL A 145 2.67 17.65 27.36
C VAL A 145 3.04 16.17 27.52
N LEU A 146 4.33 15.87 27.74
CA LEU A 146 4.80 14.50 27.96
C LEU A 146 4.23 13.88 29.25
N GLN A 147 4.07 14.67 30.33
CA GLN A 147 3.38 14.21 31.55
C GLN A 147 1.92 13.85 31.26
N GLN A 148 1.17 14.76 30.62
CA GLN A 148 -0.25 14.54 30.31
C GLN A 148 -0.48 13.33 29.41
N GLU A 149 0.34 13.15 28.36
CA GLU A 149 0.22 11.97 27.49
C GLU A 149 0.66 10.68 28.23
N THR A 150 1.60 10.75 29.17
CA THR A 150 1.97 9.61 30.05
C THR A 150 0.81 9.20 30.96
N ASP A 151 0.15 10.16 31.61
CA ASP A 151 -1.03 9.92 32.46
C ASP A 151 -2.20 9.34 31.62
N SER A 152 -2.33 9.81 30.38
CA SER A 152 -3.29 9.32 29.38
C SER A 152 -2.98 7.87 28.96
N ILE A 153 -1.72 7.55 28.67
CA ILE A 153 -1.23 6.19 28.35
C ILE A 153 -1.43 5.23 29.53
N GLN A 154 -1.14 5.64 30.77
CA GLN A 154 -1.43 4.84 31.97
C GLN A 154 -2.93 4.52 32.04
N GLY A 155 -3.78 5.46 31.62
CA GLY A 155 -5.22 5.29 31.55
C GLY A 155 -5.71 4.29 30.50
N ASP A 156 -5.05 4.22 29.34
CA ASP A 156 -5.31 3.23 28.29
C ASP A 156 -4.80 1.83 28.69
N ILE A 157 -3.62 1.73 29.33
CA ILE A 157 -3.08 0.47 29.87
C ILE A 157 -4.05 -0.15 30.90
N GLN A 158 -4.58 0.65 31.82
CA GLN A 158 -5.59 0.20 32.78
C GLN A 158 -6.86 -0.34 32.09
N TYR A 159 -7.25 0.27 30.98
CA TYR A 159 -8.43 -0.16 30.22
C TYR A 159 -8.18 -1.48 29.47
N ALA A 160 -7.02 -1.64 28.81
CA ALA A 160 -6.65 -2.90 28.15
C ALA A 160 -6.59 -4.09 29.14
N TRP A 161 -6.11 -3.87 30.37
CA TRP A 161 -6.15 -4.89 31.43
C TRP A 161 -7.56 -5.22 31.92
N SER A 162 -8.46 -4.23 31.97
CA SER A 162 -9.87 -4.43 32.30
C SER A 162 -10.57 -5.23 31.19
N GLU A 163 -10.31 -4.92 29.92
CA GLU A 163 -10.90 -5.65 28.79
C GLU A 163 -10.45 -7.13 28.77
N ARG A 164 -9.18 -7.41 29.08
CA ARG A 164 -8.66 -8.78 29.21
C ARG A 164 -9.26 -9.54 30.40
N ASN A 165 -9.29 -8.93 31.58
CA ASN A 165 -9.58 -9.65 32.83
C ASN A 165 -11.07 -9.59 33.22
N ASP A 166 -11.71 -8.44 33.03
CA ASP A 166 -13.11 -8.20 33.41
C ASP A 166 -14.06 -8.53 32.25
N THR A 167 -13.79 -8.07 31.01
CA THR A 167 -14.65 -8.38 29.86
C THR A 167 -14.40 -9.78 29.31
N LEU A 168 -13.20 -10.07 28.80
CA LEU A 168 -12.90 -11.35 28.15
C LEU A 168 -12.94 -12.55 29.11
N ALA A 169 -12.13 -12.53 30.18
CA ALA A 169 -12.05 -13.67 31.09
C ALA A 169 -13.27 -13.83 32.00
N THR A 170 -13.84 -12.73 32.52
CA THR A 170 -14.93 -12.82 33.51
C THR A 170 -16.31 -12.74 32.88
N ALA A 171 -16.62 -11.73 32.06
CA ALA A 171 -17.96 -11.58 31.49
C ALA A 171 -18.22 -12.49 30.28
N LEU A 172 -17.19 -12.79 29.48
CA LEU A 172 -17.28 -13.63 28.27
C LEU A 172 -16.69 -15.04 28.43
N SER A 173 -16.13 -15.37 29.59
CA SER A 173 -15.56 -16.69 29.92
C SER A 173 -14.50 -17.20 28.92
N VAL A 174 -13.74 -16.29 28.28
CA VAL A 174 -12.65 -16.65 27.37
C VAL A 174 -11.41 -17.04 28.20
N PRO A 175 -10.83 -18.24 28.01
CA PRO A 175 -9.60 -18.63 28.70
C PRO A 175 -8.45 -17.65 28.43
N LEU A 176 -7.72 -17.24 29.47
CA LEU A 176 -6.69 -16.21 29.35
C LEU A 176 -5.51 -16.63 28.46
N ASP A 177 -5.19 -17.91 28.41
CA ASP A 177 -4.26 -18.52 27.47
C ASP A 177 -4.75 -18.41 26.01
N ALA A 178 -6.06 -18.54 25.78
CA ALA A 178 -6.67 -18.32 24.46
C ALA A 178 -6.78 -16.83 24.08
N VAL A 179 -6.83 -15.91 25.05
CA VAL A 179 -6.67 -14.47 24.81
C VAL A 179 -5.23 -14.15 24.43
N ASP A 180 -4.25 -14.62 25.22
CA ASP A 180 -2.83 -14.29 25.02
C ASP A 180 -2.24 -14.94 23.76
N SER A 181 -2.72 -16.13 23.38
CA SER A 181 -2.35 -16.83 22.13
C SER A 181 -3.32 -16.60 20.96
N GLY A 182 -4.25 -15.65 21.11
CA GLY A 182 -5.25 -15.33 20.10
C GLY A 182 -4.63 -14.92 18.76
N LYS A 183 -5.16 -15.43 17.66
CA LYS A 183 -4.74 -14.97 16.33
C LYS A 183 -5.35 -13.60 16.04
N ARG A 184 -4.49 -12.62 15.77
CA ARG A 184 -4.90 -11.29 15.30
C ARG A 184 -5.47 -11.39 13.87
N GLY A 185 -6.64 -10.77 13.67
CA GLY A 185 -7.32 -10.68 12.38
C GLY A 185 -6.65 -9.67 11.45
N VAL A 186 -6.86 -9.80 10.14
CA VAL A 186 -6.12 -8.99 9.14
C VAL A 186 -6.51 -7.50 9.27
N ALA A 187 -7.79 -7.22 9.57
CA ALA A 187 -8.26 -5.86 9.81
C ALA A 187 -7.66 -5.21 11.08
N GLN A 188 -7.47 -5.98 12.16
CA GLN A 188 -6.85 -5.50 13.41
C GLN A 188 -5.38 -5.11 13.17
N LEU A 189 -4.64 -5.99 12.48
CA LEU A 189 -3.24 -5.75 12.12
C LEU A 189 -3.11 -4.55 11.20
N ALA A 190 -3.85 -4.49 10.10
CA ALA A 190 -3.75 -3.41 9.11
C ALA A 190 -4.08 -2.03 9.71
N TYR A 191 -5.06 -1.93 10.60
CA TYR A 191 -5.39 -0.65 11.25
C TYR A 191 -4.31 -0.23 12.28
N SER A 192 -3.76 -1.19 13.02
CA SER A 192 -2.74 -0.93 14.05
C SER A 192 -1.36 -0.63 13.46
N ASP A 193 -0.98 -1.33 12.39
CA ASP A 193 0.18 -1.04 11.55
C ASP A 193 0.09 0.34 10.92
N TRP A 194 -1.08 0.69 10.35
CA TRP A 194 -1.32 2.01 9.79
C TRP A 194 -1.18 3.12 10.85
N LEU A 195 -1.68 2.94 12.07
CA LEU A 195 -1.45 3.88 13.17
C LEU A 195 0.05 4.06 13.44
N GLN A 196 0.79 2.97 13.63
CA GLN A 196 2.23 3.01 13.92
C GLN A 196 3.05 3.66 12.79
N LYS A 197 2.66 3.46 11.52
CA LYS A 197 3.29 4.09 10.35
C LYS A 197 2.98 5.58 10.16
N ASN A 198 2.03 6.15 10.92
CA ASN A 198 1.53 7.53 10.76
C ASN A 198 1.66 8.36 12.06
N ILE A 199 2.68 8.08 12.90
CA ILE A 199 2.98 8.83 14.15
C ILE A 199 3.37 10.30 13.93
N ASP A 200 3.72 10.70 12.70
CA ASP A 200 4.11 12.06 12.30
C ASP A 200 2.92 12.95 11.88
N LEU A 201 1.70 12.41 11.85
CA LEU A 201 0.51 13.19 11.52
C LEU A 201 0.27 14.33 12.52
N GLY A 202 0.16 15.55 11.99
CA GLY A 202 -0.06 16.75 12.78
C GLY A 202 -1.31 16.68 13.67
N TRP A 203 -1.28 17.39 14.81
CA TRP A 203 -2.25 17.28 15.90
C TRP A 203 -3.73 17.32 15.43
N PHE A 204 -4.08 18.22 14.50
CA PHE A 204 -5.44 18.33 13.97
C PHE A 204 -5.89 17.04 13.28
N THR A 205 -5.04 16.44 12.44
CA THR A 205 -5.32 15.17 11.76
C THR A 205 -5.48 14.01 12.74
N MET A 206 -4.71 14.02 13.83
CA MET A 206 -4.85 13.05 14.93
C MET A 206 -6.20 13.14 15.65
N HIS A 207 -6.68 14.36 15.89
CA HIS A 207 -7.99 14.57 16.50
C HIS A 207 -9.12 14.15 15.56
N VAL A 208 -8.96 14.35 14.25
CA VAL A 208 -9.96 13.93 13.25
C VAL A 208 -10.10 12.41 13.17
N MET A 209 -9.00 11.64 13.24
CA MET A 209 -9.07 10.18 13.18
C MET A 209 -9.68 9.53 14.43
N SER A 210 -9.70 10.23 15.58
CA SER A 210 -10.33 9.70 16.80
C SER A 210 -11.85 9.90 16.83
N ILE A 211 -12.43 10.79 16.00
CA ILE A 211 -13.88 11.06 15.96
C ILE A 211 -14.72 9.78 15.72
N PRO A 212 -14.43 8.91 14.74
CA PRO A 212 -15.23 7.70 14.53
C PRO A 212 -15.17 6.71 15.70
N CYS A 213 -14.09 6.74 16.50
CA CYS A 213 -14.01 6.02 17.76
C CYS A 213 -14.84 6.74 18.84
N ILE A 214 -14.36 7.89 19.30
CA ILE A 214 -14.80 8.60 20.53
C ILE A 214 -16.13 9.39 20.32
N TYR A 215 -16.70 9.39 19.13
CA TYR A 215 -18.07 9.87 18.88
C TYR A 215 -18.92 8.82 18.17
N GLY A 216 -18.32 8.06 17.23
CA GLY A 216 -19.04 7.03 16.48
C GLY A 216 -19.59 5.90 17.34
N TRP A 217 -18.82 5.32 18.27
CA TRP A 217 -19.32 4.22 19.11
C TRP A 217 -20.50 4.63 19.98
N VAL A 218 -20.56 5.88 20.47
CA VAL A 218 -21.76 6.42 21.16
C VAL A 218 -22.97 6.46 20.24
N LYS A 219 -22.81 6.91 18.99
CA LYS A 219 -23.94 7.01 18.06
C LYS A 219 -24.42 5.64 17.56
N LEU A 220 -23.52 4.65 17.53
CA LEU A 220 -23.87 3.25 17.25
C LEU A 220 -24.58 2.62 18.47
N ALA A 221 -24.08 2.80 19.68
CA ALA A 221 -24.75 2.37 20.91
C ALA A 221 -26.13 3.04 21.09
N GLU A 222 -26.23 4.35 20.85
CA GLU A 222 -27.51 5.08 20.79
C GLU A 222 -28.46 4.52 19.73
N HIS A 223 -27.94 4.08 18.57
CA HIS A 223 -28.76 3.52 17.49
C HIS A 223 -29.31 2.15 17.85
N LEU A 224 -28.46 1.27 18.41
CA LEU A 224 -28.87 -0.04 18.90
C LEU A 224 -29.84 0.08 20.09
N ASP A 225 -29.57 0.96 21.06
CA ASP A 225 -30.41 1.12 22.25
C ASP A 225 -31.85 1.57 21.93
N LYS A 226 -32.00 2.38 20.88
CA LYS A 226 -33.29 2.85 20.36
C LYS A 226 -34.04 1.82 19.50
N SER A 227 -33.40 0.70 19.12
CA SER A 227 -34.05 -0.38 18.37
C SER A 227 -34.87 -1.28 19.30
N ASN A 228 -36.14 -1.49 18.96
CA ASN A 228 -37.03 -2.42 19.65
C ASN A 228 -36.62 -3.90 19.47
N ALA A 229 -35.71 -4.20 18.54
CA ALA A 229 -35.17 -5.54 18.35
C ALA A 229 -33.96 -5.85 19.26
N THR A 230 -33.34 -4.82 19.87
CA THR A 230 -32.14 -4.99 20.70
C THR A 230 -32.45 -5.68 22.03
N ARG A 231 -31.80 -6.83 22.25
CA ARG A 231 -31.92 -7.67 23.44
C ARG A 231 -31.08 -7.16 24.60
N LYS A 232 -31.71 -6.31 25.41
CA LYS A 232 -31.11 -5.68 26.61
C LYS A 232 -30.79 -6.66 27.76
N ASP A 233 -31.13 -7.94 27.61
CA ASP A 233 -30.83 -9.02 28.56
C ASP A 233 -29.50 -9.75 28.30
N THR A 234 -28.87 -9.52 27.14
CA THR A 234 -27.64 -10.18 26.68
C THR A 234 -26.38 -9.73 27.42
N VAL A 235 -25.29 -10.50 27.28
CA VAL A 235 -23.95 -10.04 27.72
C VAL A 235 -23.46 -8.89 26.85
N PHE A 236 -23.59 -8.99 25.52
CA PHE A 236 -23.22 -7.93 24.56
C PHE A 236 -23.84 -6.57 24.92
N TYR A 237 -25.12 -6.52 25.29
CA TYR A 237 -25.72 -5.27 25.70
C TYR A 237 -25.05 -4.68 26.96
N ARG A 238 -24.73 -5.49 27.98
CA ARG A 238 -24.12 -5.00 29.24
C ARG A 238 -22.63 -4.67 29.14
N THR A 239 -21.90 -5.27 28.20
CA THR A 239 -20.45 -5.08 28.06
C THR A 239 -20.06 -4.21 26.87
N TRP A 240 -20.93 -4.06 25.86
CA TRP A 240 -20.68 -3.20 24.70
C TRP A 240 -21.65 -2.01 24.61
N VAL A 241 -22.97 -2.24 24.63
CA VAL A 241 -23.94 -1.15 24.40
C VAL A 241 -24.03 -0.22 25.60
N GLU A 242 -24.37 -0.73 26.79
CA GLU A 242 -24.54 0.04 28.02
C GLU A 242 -23.30 0.87 28.42
N PRO A 243 -22.05 0.36 28.32
CA PRO A 243 -20.85 1.16 28.58
C PRO A 243 -20.59 2.27 27.55
N ASN A 244 -21.10 2.12 26.32
CA ASN A 244 -21.02 3.15 25.26
C ASN A 244 -22.24 4.09 25.23
N LEU A 245 -23.15 4.02 26.21
CA LEU A 245 -24.25 4.99 26.39
C LEU A 245 -23.92 6.10 27.41
N ASP A 246 -22.76 6.09 28.06
CA ASP A 246 -22.38 7.11 29.06
C ASP A 246 -22.33 8.53 28.42
N PRO A 247 -23.20 9.47 28.84
CA PRO A 247 -23.33 10.77 28.17
C PRO A 247 -22.10 11.69 28.32
N VAL A 248 -21.14 11.35 29.19
CA VAL A 248 -19.83 12.03 29.24
C VAL A 248 -19.10 11.90 27.89
N TYR A 249 -19.22 10.73 27.24
CA TYR A 249 -18.53 10.37 25.99
C TYR A 249 -18.87 11.30 24.82
N GLY A 250 -20.17 11.55 24.59
CA GLY A 250 -20.64 12.28 23.42
C GLY A 250 -20.71 13.80 23.57
N ASN A 251 -20.89 14.33 24.79
CA ASN A 251 -21.22 15.74 24.99
C ASN A 251 -20.01 16.66 25.14
N GLU A 252 -18.90 16.18 25.72
CA GLU A 252 -17.72 17.02 25.96
C GLU A 252 -17.02 17.40 24.64
N LEU A 253 -16.84 16.44 23.71
CA LEU A 253 -16.40 16.68 22.33
C LEU A 253 -17.28 17.68 21.56
N MET A 254 -18.60 17.64 21.78
CA MET A 254 -19.58 18.52 21.12
C MET A 254 -19.58 19.93 21.70
N GLY A 255 -19.25 20.10 22.98
CA GLY A 255 -19.08 21.40 23.62
C GLY A 255 -17.90 22.20 23.05
N GLU A 256 -16.77 21.53 22.82
CA GLU A 256 -15.52 22.18 22.39
C GLU A 256 -15.34 22.27 20.86
N SER A 257 -16.10 21.49 20.07
CA SER A 257 -16.05 21.52 18.58
C SER A 257 -16.60 22.80 17.93
N ARG A 258 -16.66 23.92 18.67
CA ARG A 258 -17.09 25.27 18.24
C ARG A 258 -15.98 26.04 17.50
N VAL A 259 -15.23 25.36 16.64
CA VAL A 259 -14.27 25.96 15.71
C VAL A 259 -15.00 26.25 14.40
N ARG A 260 -15.08 27.54 14.02
CA ARG A 260 -15.70 27.93 12.74
C ARG A 260 -14.64 28.07 11.66
N ILE A 261 -14.99 27.58 10.47
CA ILE A 261 -14.23 27.77 9.23
C ILE A 261 -14.78 29.04 8.57
N THR A 262 -13.91 29.99 8.23
CA THR A 262 -14.25 31.18 7.43
C THR A 262 -14.00 30.91 5.94
N GLU A 263 -14.54 31.75 5.04
CA GLU A 263 -14.45 31.55 3.58
C GLU A 263 -13.01 31.55 3.03
N GLU A 264 -12.02 32.02 3.82
CA GLU A 264 -10.61 32.06 3.43
C GLU A 264 -9.79 30.86 3.97
N GLY A 265 -10.39 29.96 4.75
CA GLY A 265 -9.83 28.67 5.13
C GLY A 265 -8.97 28.62 6.41
N GLU A 266 -8.89 29.71 7.17
CA GLU A 266 -8.24 29.71 8.49
C GLU A 266 -9.20 29.24 9.61
N LEU A 267 -8.65 28.58 10.63
CA LEU A 267 -9.39 28.01 11.75
C LEU A 267 -9.47 29.00 12.92
N THR A 268 -10.68 29.35 13.37
CA THR A 268 -10.87 30.24 14.52
C THR A 268 -11.65 29.56 15.66
N CYS A 269 -11.06 29.58 16.87
CA CYS A 269 -11.64 28.98 18.07
C CYS A 269 -12.42 30.04 18.89
N ILE A 270 -13.67 29.73 19.26
CA ILE A 270 -14.53 30.66 20.02
C ILE A 270 -14.45 30.35 21.52
N GLN A 271 -13.52 31.00 22.23
CA GLN A 271 -13.59 31.06 23.70
C GLN A 271 -14.49 32.19 24.19
N THR A 272 -15.63 31.83 24.80
CA THR A 272 -16.52 32.75 25.51
C THR A 272 -15.99 33.05 26.91
N SER A 273 -15.42 34.24 27.11
CA SER A 273 -15.11 34.79 28.44
C SER A 273 -15.40 36.29 28.52
N LEU A 274 -15.89 36.74 29.69
CA LEU A 274 -16.40 38.10 29.92
C LEU A 274 -15.29 39.10 30.29
N LYS A 275 -15.10 40.14 29.46
CA LYS A 275 -15.07 41.59 29.80
C LYS A 275 -14.53 42.45 28.63
N ARG A 276 -14.67 43.77 28.74
CA ARG A 276 -14.23 44.82 27.76
C ARG A 276 -12.72 45.12 27.96
N THR A 277 -11.91 45.53 26.97
CA THR A 277 -11.89 46.88 26.34
C THR A 277 -10.88 47.06 25.17
N ARG A 278 -11.25 47.92 24.20
CA ARG A 278 -10.46 48.81 23.29
C ARG A 278 -9.34 48.26 22.34
N THR A 279 -9.44 48.73 21.08
CA THR A 279 -8.51 48.72 19.91
C THR A 279 -7.45 49.86 19.98
N PRO A 280 -6.48 50.07 19.03
CA PRO A 280 -6.30 49.61 17.61
C PRO A 280 -4.83 49.14 17.25
N THR A 281 -4.26 49.02 16.02
CA THR A 281 -4.61 49.35 14.60
C THR A 281 -3.81 48.54 13.54
N ILE A 282 -4.40 48.30 12.35
CA ILE A 282 -3.90 48.40 10.92
C ILE A 282 -2.36 48.53 10.69
N PRO A 283 -1.70 47.75 9.79
CA PRO A 283 -1.99 47.73 8.34
C PRO A 283 -2.01 46.38 7.57
N ARG A 284 -2.50 46.44 6.33
CA ARG A 284 -2.75 45.33 5.38
C ARG A 284 -1.53 44.96 4.52
N MET A 285 -1.48 43.71 4.05
CA MET A 285 -0.83 43.34 2.78
C MET A 285 -1.73 42.37 1.98
N ARG A 286 -1.72 42.46 0.64
CA ARG A 286 -2.54 41.61 -0.27
C ARG A 286 -1.64 40.70 -1.10
N ILE A 287 -2.00 39.44 -1.23
CA ILE A 287 -1.58 38.54 -2.33
C ILE A 287 -2.85 37.97 -2.99
N ARG A 288 -2.76 37.53 -4.26
CA ARG A 288 -3.91 37.31 -5.17
C ARG A 288 -4.52 35.90 -5.07
N HIS A 289 -5.80 35.79 -5.45
CA HIS A 289 -6.57 34.54 -5.56
C HIS A 289 -5.87 33.43 -6.37
N GLY A 290 -6.18 32.16 -6.10
CA GLY A 290 -5.71 31.07 -6.96
C GLY A 290 -6.17 29.62 -6.71
N LEU A 291 -7.00 29.30 -5.72
CA LEU A 291 -7.38 27.91 -5.43
C LEU A 291 -8.91 27.68 -5.45
N ARG A 292 -9.37 26.87 -6.41
CA ARG A 292 -10.68 26.21 -6.39
C ARG A 292 -10.50 24.80 -5.83
N PHE A 293 -11.27 24.44 -4.80
CA PHE A 293 -11.23 23.09 -4.24
C PHE A 293 -12.09 22.12 -5.06
N SER A 294 -11.45 21.17 -5.75
CA SER A 294 -12.15 20.08 -6.46
C SER A 294 -11.34 18.79 -6.48
N ASP A 295 -11.38 18.05 -5.36
CA ASP A 295 -10.98 16.64 -5.31
C ASP A 295 -11.81 15.92 -4.21
N LYS A 296 -12.27 14.69 -4.50
CA LYS A 296 -13.12 13.85 -3.61
C LYS A 296 -12.69 12.38 -3.65
N HIS A 297 -11.39 12.14 -3.55
CA HIS A 297 -10.75 11.14 -4.38
C HIS A 297 -9.75 10.22 -3.65
N CYS A 298 -10.11 9.82 -2.43
CA CYS A 298 -9.34 8.84 -1.64
C CYS A 298 -10.19 7.69 -1.05
N SER A 299 -11.50 7.88 -0.84
CA SER A 299 -12.39 6.90 -0.19
C SER A 299 -12.80 5.69 -1.06
N SER A 300 -12.53 5.67 -2.37
CA SER A 300 -12.96 4.59 -3.27
C SER A 300 -12.18 3.28 -3.14
N ARG A 301 -10.88 3.35 -2.84
CA ARG A 301 -9.95 2.21 -3.04
C ARG A 301 -9.95 1.15 -1.95
N LEU A 302 -10.47 1.43 -0.74
CA LEU A 302 -10.62 0.42 0.32
C LEU A 302 -11.96 -0.33 0.21
N ILE A 303 -12.99 0.32 -0.35
CA ILE A 303 -14.36 -0.22 -0.43
C ILE A 303 -14.48 -1.33 -1.49
N TYR A 304 -13.72 -1.24 -2.58
CA TYR A 304 -13.80 -2.23 -3.67
C TYR A 304 -13.20 -3.60 -3.34
N SER A 305 -12.15 -3.67 -2.51
CA SER A 305 -11.48 -4.95 -2.16
C SER A 305 -12.25 -5.81 -1.14
N ILE A 306 -13.30 -5.27 -0.52
CA ILE A 306 -14.01 -5.91 0.60
C ILE A 306 -15.35 -6.53 0.16
N ALA A 307 -15.91 -6.11 -0.98
CA ALA A 307 -17.26 -6.49 -1.43
C ALA A 307 -17.40 -7.94 -1.99
N LEU A 308 -16.31 -8.71 -2.13
CA LEU A 308 -16.31 -10.01 -2.84
C LEU A 308 -16.20 -11.25 -1.94
N TRP A 309 -15.91 -11.10 -0.64
CA TRP A 309 -15.63 -12.24 0.26
C TRP A 309 -16.90 -12.91 0.85
N GLY A 310 -18.09 -12.45 0.48
CA GLY A 310 -19.38 -12.99 0.95
C GLY A 310 -19.94 -14.18 0.18
N HIS A 311 -19.36 -14.57 -0.96
CA HIS A 311 -19.82 -15.73 -1.74
C HIS A 311 -19.09 -17.02 -1.34
N PRO A 312 -19.80 -18.15 -1.16
CA PRO A 312 -19.14 -19.44 -0.90
C PRO A 312 -18.35 -19.88 -2.13
N TRP A 313 -17.06 -20.17 -1.93
CA TRP A 313 -16.11 -20.58 -2.98
C TRP A 313 -16.42 -21.94 -3.60
N LYS A 314 -17.51 -22.03 -4.38
CA LYS A 314 -17.53 -22.91 -5.54
C LYS A 314 -16.52 -22.34 -6.53
N THR A 315 -15.31 -22.90 -6.52
CA THR A 315 -14.33 -22.65 -7.59
C THR A 315 -14.98 -22.97 -8.92
N SER A 316 -15.30 -21.93 -9.70
CA SER A 316 -15.66 -22.07 -11.11
C SER A 316 -14.40 -22.40 -11.87
N LEU A 317 -13.95 -23.64 -11.72
CA LEU A 317 -12.95 -24.22 -12.60
C LEU A 317 -13.54 -24.25 -14.01
N LYS A 318 -13.31 -23.17 -14.78
CA LYS A 318 -12.76 -23.34 -16.12
C LYS A 318 -11.65 -24.37 -15.95
N ALA A 319 -11.92 -25.61 -16.35
CA ALA A 319 -11.07 -26.73 -16.00
C ALA A 319 -9.65 -26.41 -16.46
N LYS A 320 -8.72 -26.24 -15.50
CA LYS A 320 -7.31 -26.04 -15.85
C LYS A 320 -6.92 -27.20 -16.76
N PRO A 321 -6.44 -26.93 -17.99
CA PRO A 321 -6.20 -28.01 -18.94
C PRO A 321 -5.24 -29.02 -18.30
N PRO A 322 -5.49 -30.33 -18.46
CA PRO A 322 -4.73 -31.35 -17.75
C PRO A 322 -3.25 -31.18 -18.09
N ARG A 323 -2.42 -30.96 -17.05
CA ARG A 323 -0.99 -30.65 -17.17
C ARG A 323 -0.30 -31.70 -18.03
N THR A 324 0.16 -31.31 -19.22
CA THR A 324 0.93 -32.17 -20.14
C THR A 324 2.44 -32.05 -19.91
N HIS A 325 2.90 -30.93 -19.35
CA HIS A 325 4.30 -30.71 -18.96
C HIS A 325 4.50 -30.97 -17.46
N PRO A 326 5.34 -31.94 -17.04
CA PRO A 326 5.51 -32.27 -15.63
C PRO A 326 6.05 -31.08 -14.82
N SER A 327 5.67 -31.03 -13.54
CA SER A 327 6.22 -30.07 -12.58
C SER A 327 7.65 -30.44 -12.22
N ASN A 328 8.45 -29.43 -11.90
CA ASN A 328 9.82 -29.50 -11.40
C ASN A 328 9.88 -29.61 -9.86
N LEU A 329 8.72 -29.72 -9.18
CA LEU A 329 8.63 -29.98 -7.73
C LEU A 329 9.49 -31.20 -7.35
N PRO A 330 10.42 -31.10 -6.38
CA PRO A 330 11.29 -32.22 -6.00
C PRO A 330 10.56 -33.48 -5.51
N SER A 331 9.40 -33.31 -4.88
CA SER A 331 8.56 -34.40 -4.37
C SER A 331 7.11 -33.95 -4.14
N ALA A 332 6.18 -34.89 -4.01
CA ALA A 332 4.77 -34.60 -3.79
C ALA A 332 4.48 -33.90 -2.45
N ASP A 333 5.34 -34.10 -1.46
CA ASP A 333 5.34 -33.53 -0.10
C ASP A 333 6.28 -32.31 0.06
N PHE A 334 7.01 -31.90 -0.99
CA PHE A 334 7.95 -30.78 -0.93
C PHE A 334 7.33 -29.51 -0.32
N THR A 335 8.00 -28.98 0.71
CA THR A 335 7.66 -27.75 1.40
C THR A 335 8.90 -26.84 1.37
N PRO A 336 8.80 -25.58 0.91
CA PRO A 336 9.95 -24.69 0.85
C PRO A 336 10.45 -24.31 2.26
N PRO A 337 11.77 -24.09 2.44
CA PRO A 337 12.35 -23.73 3.74
C PRO A 337 12.00 -22.30 4.21
N THR A 338 11.53 -21.45 3.30
CA THR A 338 11.10 -20.07 3.56
C THR A 338 9.77 -19.82 2.86
N ALA A 339 8.89 -19.02 3.49
CA ALA A 339 7.66 -18.58 2.85
C ALA A 339 7.96 -17.62 1.69
N ALA A 340 7.13 -17.69 0.65
CA ALA A 340 7.08 -16.69 -0.41
C ALA A 340 5.68 -16.67 -1.03
N TYR A 341 5.34 -15.55 -1.64
CA TYR A 341 3.96 -15.15 -1.96
C TYR A 341 3.87 -14.67 -3.42
N VAL A 342 2.70 -14.81 -4.04
CA VAL A 342 2.48 -14.40 -5.43
C VAL A 342 1.28 -13.47 -5.55
N ALA A 343 1.32 -12.55 -6.52
CA ALA A 343 0.19 -11.69 -6.81
C ALA A 343 -1.01 -12.50 -7.35
N ARG A 344 -2.22 -12.14 -6.92
CA ARG A 344 -3.49 -12.64 -7.46
C ARG A 344 -4.20 -11.48 -8.16
N PHE A 345 -4.34 -11.59 -9.48
CA PHE A 345 -5.09 -10.65 -10.31
C PHE A 345 -6.56 -11.08 -10.38
N PRO A 346 -7.51 -10.14 -10.64
CA PRO A 346 -8.91 -10.48 -10.86
C PRO A 346 -9.10 -11.58 -11.92
N GLU A 347 -10.11 -12.44 -11.76
CA GLU A 347 -10.41 -13.51 -12.73
C GLU A 347 -10.76 -12.99 -14.15
N SER A 348 -11.08 -11.71 -14.27
CA SER A 348 -11.31 -11.00 -15.53
C SER A 348 -10.03 -10.54 -16.25
N THR A 349 -8.86 -10.58 -15.61
CA THR A 349 -7.60 -10.13 -16.20
C THR A 349 -7.03 -11.20 -17.15
N THR A 350 -7.25 -11.02 -18.45
CA THR A 350 -6.72 -11.88 -19.52
C THR A 350 -5.25 -11.62 -19.83
N ASP A 351 -4.87 -10.35 -19.79
CA ASP A 351 -3.59 -9.81 -20.23
C ASP A 351 -3.25 -8.56 -19.41
N LEU A 352 -1.99 -8.15 -19.42
CA LEU A 352 -1.55 -6.88 -18.86
C LEU A 352 -0.54 -6.20 -19.79
N VAL A 353 -0.19 -4.95 -19.50
CA VAL A 353 0.88 -4.25 -20.22
C VAL A 353 1.97 -3.82 -19.25
N MET A 354 3.22 -4.00 -19.67
CA MET A 354 4.39 -3.31 -19.14
C MET A 354 4.98 -2.44 -20.25
N ALA A 355 4.96 -1.11 -20.09
CA ALA A 355 5.62 -0.19 -21.02
C ALA A 355 6.81 0.49 -20.34
N THR A 356 8.02 0.21 -20.84
CA THR A 356 9.23 0.96 -20.49
C THR A 356 9.41 2.08 -21.51
N VAL A 357 9.46 3.34 -21.08
CA VAL A 357 9.71 4.51 -21.95
C VAL A 357 10.82 5.34 -21.34
N CYS A 358 11.89 5.55 -22.11
CA CYS A 358 13.17 6.07 -21.61
C CYS A 358 13.80 7.12 -22.52
N ALA A 359 14.51 8.06 -21.91
CA ALA A 359 15.42 9.02 -22.53
C ALA A 359 16.87 8.64 -22.19
N GLN A 360 17.76 8.67 -23.17
CA GLN A 360 19.17 8.25 -23.09
C GLN A 360 20.11 9.38 -23.55
N SER A 361 21.15 9.69 -22.77
CA SER A 361 22.14 10.72 -23.13
C SER A 361 22.81 10.41 -24.47
N ARG A 362 23.01 11.42 -25.33
CA ARG A 362 23.77 11.25 -26.59
C ARG A 362 25.25 10.98 -26.35
N ASP A 363 25.81 11.56 -25.29
CA ASP A 363 27.21 11.34 -24.89
C ASP A 363 27.28 10.38 -23.69
N ALA A 364 28.27 9.49 -23.70
CA ALA A 364 28.51 8.53 -22.61
C ALA A 364 28.80 9.23 -21.27
N SER A 365 29.55 10.34 -21.29
CA SER A 365 29.93 11.10 -20.09
C SER A 365 28.80 12.00 -19.54
N ALA A 366 27.77 12.29 -20.34
CA ALA A 366 26.69 13.16 -19.91
C ALA A 366 25.80 12.51 -18.84
N THR A 367 25.08 13.34 -18.09
CA THR A 367 24.07 12.92 -17.11
C THR A 367 22.78 13.70 -17.35
N LEU A 368 21.78 13.05 -17.95
CA LEU A 368 20.44 13.65 -18.09
C LEU A 368 19.87 14.06 -16.74
N SER A 369 19.27 15.26 -16.67
CA SER A 369 18.42 15.67 -15.55
C SER A 369 17.05 15.01 -15.69
N PRO A 370 16.62 14.11 -14.78
CA PRO A 370 15.41 13.31 -14.95
C PRO A 370 14.16 14.17 -15.16
N SER A 371 14.00 15.23 -14.37
CA SER A 371 12.84 16.14 -14.43
C SER A 371 12.79 17.02 -15.69
N ALA A 372 13.88 17.11 -16.46
CA ALA A 372 13.93 17.84 -17.72
C ALA A 372 13.70 16.88 -18.91
N ALA A 373 14.43 15.76 -18.95
CA ALA A 373 14.29 14.76 -20.01
C ALA A 373 12.89 14.12 -20.00
N LEU A 374 12.36 13.77 -18.83
CA LEU A 374 11.07 13.09 -18.70
C LEU A 374 9.86 14.05 -18.69
N ALA A 375 10.05 15.37 -18.80
CA ALA A 375 8.95 16.33 -18.75
C ALA A 375 7.81 16.06 -19.77
N PRO A 376 8.07 15.64 -21.03
CA PRO A 376 7.02 15.24 -21.97
C PRO A 376 6.30 13.97 -21.49
N LEU A 377 7.03 12.89 -21.21
CA LEU A 377 6.49 11.61 -20.75
C LEU A 377 5.64 11.75 -19.48
N LEU A 378 6.15 12.44 -18.47
CA LEU A 378 5.45 12.75 -17.22
C LEU A 378 4.17 13.57 -17.47
N THR A 379 4.12 14.38 -18.53
CA THR A 379 2.90 15.10 -18.91
C THR A 379 1.84 14.16 -19.45
N PHE A 380 2.19 13.13 -20.24
CA PHE A 380 1.23 12.11 -20.70
C PHE A 380 0.78 11.17 -19.58
N LEU A 381 1.69 10.74 -18.71
CA LEU A 381 1.37 9.94 -17.53
C LEU A 381 0.41 10.72 -16.60
N LYS A 382 0.63 12.02 -16.37
CA LYS A 382 -0.25 12.89 -15.58
C LYS A 382 -1.57 13.25 -16.29
N ARG A 383 -1.58 13.44 -17.62
CA ARG A 383 -2.80 13.73 -18.39
C ARG A 383 -3.74 12.54 -18.49
N GLY A 384 -3.19 11.32 -18.53
CA GLY A 384 -3.97 10.10 -18.35
C GLY A 384 -4.58 10.04 -16.95
N TYR A 385 -3.83 10.44 -15.93
CA TYR A 385 -4.21 10.39 -14.50
C TYR A 385 -5.32 11.38 -14.12
N ARG A 386 -6.54 11.14 -14.63
CA ARG A 386 -7.76 11.48 -13.89
C ARG A 386 -7.89 10.51 -12.72
N SER A 387 -8.25 11.05 -11.55
CA SER A 387 -8.04 10.37 -10.28
C SER A 387 -8.84 9.05 -10.16
N PRO A 388 -8.33 7.98 -9.50
CA PRO A 388 -8.87 6.60 -9.56
C PRO A 388 -10.17 6.36 -8.75
N SER A 389 -11.11 7.28 -8.86
CA SER A 389 -12.02 7.61 -7.76
C SER A 389 -13.25 8.41 -8.18
N THR A 390 -13.31 8.90 -9.42
CA THR A 390 -14.44 8.47 -10.25
C THR A 390 -14.17 7.00 -10.59
N GLY A 391 -15.04 6.08 -10.14
CA GLY A 391 -15.05 4.68 -10.57
C GLY A 391 -15.53 4.53 -12.01
N ASP A 392 -14.99 5.36 -12.90
CA ASP A 392 -15.34 5.48 -14.31
C ASP A 392 -14.45 4.54 -15.12
N PRO A 393 -15.02 3.53 -15.81
CA PRO A 393 -14.28 2.64 -16.69
C PRO A 393 -13.55 3.35 -17.85
N SER A 394 -13.78 4.65 -18.08
CA SER A 394 -13.11 5.44 -19.12
C SER A 394 -11.68 5.91 -18.77
N SER A 395 -11.21 5.75 -17.52
CA SER A 395 -9.86 6.18 -17.15
C SER A 395 -8.79 5.22 -17.69
N THR A 396 -8.09 5.64 -18.74
CA THR A 396 -7.10 4.83 -19.47
C THR A 396 -5.68 4.91 -18.90
N ALA A 397 -5.46 5.70 -17.84
CA ALA A 397 -4.14 5.89 -17.23
C ALA A 397 -3.44 4.56 -16.88
N PRO A 398 -2.10 4.52 -16.87
CA PRO A 398 -1.40 3.41 -16.22
C PRO A 398 -1.79 3.36 -14.74
N SER A 399 -2.15 2.17 -14.26
CA SER A 399 -2.57 1.95 -12.88
C SER A 399 -1.46 2.26 -11.87
N CYS A 400 -0.21 2.09 -12.30
CA CYS A 400 1.00 2.46 -11.57
C CYS A 400 2.18 2.68 -12.53
N HIS A 401 3.23 3.35 -12.06
CA HIS A 401 4.52 3.40 -12.73
C HIS A 401 5.67 3.65 -11.74
N ASP A 402 6.88 3.28 -12.12
CA ASP A 402 8.13 3.60 -11.42
C ASP A 402 8.99 4.50 -12.29
N LEU A 403 9.69 5.46 -11.67
CA LEU A 403 10.71 6.27 -12.34
C LEU A 403 12.08 5.63 -12.13
N ILE A 404 12.90 5.60 -13.18
CA ILE A 404 14.13 4.79 -13.22
C ILE A 404 15.35 5.57 -13.72
N SER A 405 16.54 5.19 -13.25
CA SER A 405 17.85 5.67 -13.72
C SER A 405 18.83 4.49 -13.82
N PHE A 406 19.65 4.45 -14.87
CA PHE A 406 20.76 3.50 -15.00
C PHE A 406 21.84 4.00 -15.98
N ARG A 407 22.99 3.31 -16.01
CA ARG A 407 23.98 3.39 -17.11
C ARG A 407 24.15 2.03 -17.76
N ASP A 408 24.32 2.02 -19.08
CA ASP A 408 24.46 0.80 -19.90
C ASP A 408 25.93 0.42 -20.18
N ALA A 409 26.17 -0.62 -20.98
CA ALA A 409 27.51 -1.07 -21.40
C ALA A 409 28.26 -0.08 -22.33
N ALA A 410 27.60 0.98 -22.79
CA ALA A 410 28.23 2.14 -23.43
C ALA A 410 28.39 3.31 -22.46
N SER A 411 28.15 3.08 -21.17
CA SER A 411 28.09 4.07 -20.09
C SER A 411 27.03 5.17 -20.26
N HIS A 412 26.15 5.14 -21.26
CA HIS A 412 25.20 6.23 -21.51
C HIS A 412 24.16 6.30 -20.36
N HIS A 413 23.84 7.51 -19.89
CA HIS A 413 22.87 7.69 -18.81
C HIS A 413 21.45 7.61 -19.37
N THR A 414 20.69 6.62 -18.89
CA THR A 414 19.28 6.47 -19.23
C THR A 414 18.41 6.82 -18.02
N VAL A 415 17.35 7.56 -18.27
CA VAL A 415 16.28 7.86 -17.31
C VAL A 415 14.93 7.55 -17.95
N GLY A 416 13.94 7.12 -17.19
CA GLY A 416 12.66 6.71 -17.78
C GLY A 416 11.56 6.41 -16.79
N ALA A 417 10.50 5.80 -17.30
CA ALA A 417 9.45 5.18 -16.50
C ALA A 417 9.16 3.75 -16.97
N ILE A 418 8.85 2.85 -16.03
CA ILE A 418 8.18 1.57 -16.32
C ILE A 418 6.75 1.70 -15.80
N ALA A 419 5.77 1.65 -16.71
CA ALA A 419 4.35 1.87 -16.42
C ALA A 419 3.51 0.64 -16.77
N TYR A 420 2.40 0.43 -16.03
CA TYR A 420 1.59 -0.79 -16.14
C TYR A 420 0.10 -0.50 -16.35
N TRP A 421 -0.55 -1.29 -17.20
CA TRP A 421 -1.99 -1.24 -17.49
C TRP A 421 -2.65 -2.61 -17.33
N PRO A 422 -3.95 -2.66 -16.96
CA PRO A 422 -4.68 -3.91 -16.70
C PRO A 422 -5.18 -4.63 -17.97
N SER A 423 -4.89 -4.10 -19.17
CA SER A 423 -5.08 -4.76 -20.46
C SER A 423 -4.42 -3.95 -21.60
N ARG A 424 -4.15 -4.61 -22.74
CA ARG A 424 -3.72 -3.97 -23.99
C ARG A 424 -4.66 -2.84 -24.41
N ALA A 425 -5.98 -3.07 -24.33
CA ALA A 425 -6.98 -2.09 -24.74
C ALA A 425 -6.92 -0.79 -23.92
N ALA A 426 -6.61 -0.87 -22.62
CA ALA A 426 -6.42 0.32 -21.78
C ALA A 426 -5.17 1.12 -22.21
N TYR A 427 -4.04 0.45 -22.47
CA TYR A 427 -2.83 1.08 -22.99
C TYR A 427 -3.04 1.72 -24.37
N GLU A 428 -3.65 1.01 -25.32
CA GLU A 428 -3.86 1.51 -26.70
C GLU A 428 -4.80 2.73 -26.70
N THR A 429 -5.86 2.68 -25.90
CA THR A 429 -6.77 3.82 -25.75
C THR A 429 -6.08 5.01 -25.08
N TRP A 430 -5.20 4.81 -24.09
CA TRP A 430 -4.38 5.88 -23.50
C TRP A 430 -3.37 6.46 -24.49
N ALA A 431 -2.64 5.60 -25.21
CA ALA A 431 -1.60 6.02 -26.14
C ALA A 431 -2.19 6.97 -27.21
N SER A 432 -3.37 6.62 -27.72
CA SER A 432 -4.15 7.48 -28.61
C SER A 432 -4.71 8.73 -27.89
N SER A 433 -5.59 8.56 -26.89
CA SER A 433 -6.39 9.66 -26.32
C SER A 433 -5.61 10.68 -25.50
N SER A 434 -4.46 10.32 -24.91
CA SER A 434 -3.59 11.26 -24.20
C SER A 434 -2.74 12.14 -25.13
N GLY A 435 -2.65 11.77 -26.41
CA GLY A 435 -1.70 12.32 -27.38
C GLY A 435 -0.29 11.74 -27.29
N PHE A 436 -0.05 10.73 -26.45
CA PHE A 436 1.26 10.10 -26.29
C PHE A 436 1.79 9.49 -27.60
N GLU A 437 0.95 8.77 -28.36
CA GLU A 437 1.36 8.17 -29.64
C GLU A 437 1.67 9.26 -30.68
N ALA A 438 0.85 10.32 -30.74
CA ALA A 438 1.09 11.44 -31.64
C ALA A 438 2.40 12.16 -31.33
N TRP A 439 2.71 12.37 -30.04
CA TRP A 439 4.01 12.87 -29.60
C TRP A 439 5.13 11.89 -29.97
N TRP A 440 4.97 10.61 -29.67
CA TRP A 440 5.98 9.58 -29.94
C TRP A 440 6.34 9.49 -31.43
N GLN A 441 5.35 9.57 -32.33
CA GLN A 441 5.57 9.61 -33.77
C GLN A 441 6.17 10.94 -34.25
N SER A 442 5.94 12.05 -33.54
CA SER A 442 6.54 13.36 -33.84
C SER A 442 8.02 13.50 -33.46
N LEU A 443 8.57 12.58 -32.65
CA LEU A 443 9.99 12.59 -32.28
C LEU A 443 10.89 12.42 -33.51
N ASP A 444 11.68 13.46 -33.81
CA ASP A 444 12.67 13.45 -34.88
C ASP A 444 14.08 13.16 -34.31
N PRO A 445 14.71 12.02 -34.68
CA PRO A 445 16.02 11.65 -34.16
C PRO A 445 17.16 12.57 -34.66
N GLN A 446 16.91 13.45 -35.64
CA GLN A 446 17.88 14.48 -36.05
C GLN A 446 17.92 15.65 -35.07
N THR A 447 16.77 16.10 -34.56
CA THR A 447 16.66 17.29 -33.69
C THR A 447 16.53 17.01 -32.20
N GLU A 448 16.08 15.82 -31.79
CA GLU A 448 15.96 15.46 -30.36
C GLU A 448 17.30 15.57 -29.60
N ALA A 449 17.26 16.15 -28.39
CA ALA A 449 18.45 16.39 -27.57
C ALA A 449 19.05 15.12 -26.93
N HIS A 450 18.26 14.05 -26.86
CA HIS A 450 18.60 12.74 -26.33
C HIS A 450 17.99 11.65 -27.20
N GLY A 451 18.49 10.42 -27.10
CA GLY A 451 17.80 9.27 -27.67
C GLY A 451 16.55 8.96 -26.86
N TRP A 452 15.49 8.49 -27.51
CA TRP A 452 14.28 7.97 -26.87
C TRP A 452 14.09 6.50 -27.25
N PHE A 453 13.67 5.65 -26.31
CA PHE A 453 13.20 4.30 -26.66
C PHE A 453 11.94 3.92 -25.89
N ARG A 454 11.11 3.09 -26.53
CA ARG A 454 9.98 2.39 -25.90
C ARG A 454 10.09 0.89 -26.13
N GLU A 455 9.84 0.15 -25.06
CA GLU A 455 9.77 -1.30 -25.04
C GLU A 455 8.48 -1.66 -24.32
N VAL A 456 7.48 -2.10 -25.10
CA VAL A 456 6.12 -2.36 -24.61
C VAL A 456 5.79 -3.83 -24.78
N PHE A 457 5.36 -4.45 -23.68
CA PHE A 457 5.14 -5.88 -23.56
C PHE A 457 3.70 -6.16 -23.18
N PHE A 458 3.07 -7.12 -23.87
CA PHE A 458 1.65 -7.45 -23.74
C PHE A 458 1.45 -8.93 -23.35
N PRO A 459 1.97 -9.39 -22.19
CA PRO A 459 1.79 -10.77 -21.75
C PRO A 459 0.31 -11.08 -21.43
N PRO A 460 -0.23 -12.21 -21.92
CA PRO A 460 -1.32 -12.90 -21.26
C PRO A 460 -0.94 -13.21 -19.81
N VAL A 461 -1.89 -13.17 -18.87
CA VAL A 461 -1.61 -13.44 -17.45
C VAL A 461 -1.08 -14.87 -17.22
N GLU A 462 -1.37 -15.81 -18.11
CA GLU A 462 -0.82 -17.16 -18.07
C GLU A 462 0.68 -17.26 -18.44
N GLN A 463 1.22 -16.26 -19.14
CA GLN A 463 2.64 -16.13 -19.52
C GLN A 463 3.39 -15.13 -18.61
N TYR A 464 2.79 -14.80 -17.46
CA TYR A 464 3.30 -13.89 -16.44
C TYR A 464 3.36 -14.61 -15.07
N GLU A 465 4.46 -14.44 -14.34
CA GLU A 465 4.58 -14.97 -12.97
C GLU A 465 5.27 -13.96 -12.04
N THR A 466 5.00 -14.07 -10.74
CA THR A 466 5.59 -13.20 -9.70
C THR A 466 5.99 -14.02 -8.49
N ILE A 467 6.96 -13.53 -7.72
CA ILE A 467 7.29 -14.04 -6.39
C ILE A 467 7.76 -12.89 -5.49
N PHE A 468 7.38 -12.93 -4.22
CA PHE A 468 7.71 -11.94 -3.19
C PHE A 468 8.14 -12.65 -1.90
N SER A 469 9.14 -12.12 -1.19
CA SER A 469 9.51 -12.58 0.17
C SER A 469 8.56 -12.06 1.25
N ASP A 470 7.87 -10.95 0.97
CA ASP A 470 6.87 -10.30 1.84
C ASP A 470 5.47 -10.55 1.26
N GLY A 471 4.56 -11.05 2.10
CA GLY A 471 3.17 -11.37 1.71
C GLY A 471 2.17 -10.23 1.92
N GLU A 472 2.57 -9.19 2.65
CA GLU A 472 1.75 -8.04 3.01
C GLU A 472 2.02 -6.87 2.04
N VAL A 473 3.31 -6.57 1.80
CA VAL A 473 3.76 -5.38 1.06
C VAL A 473 4.36 -5.72 -0.31
N ALA A 474 3.49 -6.12 -1.25
CA ALA A 474 3.84 -6.28 -2.66
C ALA A 474 3.60 -4.98 -3.48
N GLU A 475 4.30 -3.89 -3.16
CA GLU A 475 4.14 -2.58 -3.84
C GLU A 475 4.94 -2.43 -5.15
N GLU A 476 5.52 -3.51 -5.64
CA GLU A 476 6.45 -3.48 -6.78
C GLU A 476 5.81 -3.96 -8.10
N GLY A 477 6.31 -3.39 -9.20
CA GLY A 477 5.98 -3.81 -10.56
C GLY A 477 4.49 -3.86 -10.88
N GLY A 478 4.08 -4.91 -11.59
CA GLY A 478 2.71 -5.18 -11.99
C GLY A 478 1.82 -5.68 -10.86
N ALA A 479 2.39 -6.16 -9.74
CA ALA A 479 1.62 -6.63 -8.58
C ALA A 479 0.81 -5.51 -7.88
N ARG A 480 1.07 -4.23 -8.19
CA ARG A 480 0.17 -3.11 -7.82
C ARG A 480 -1.20 -3.13 -8.52
N MET A 481 -1.39 -4.00 -9.51
CA MET A 481 -2.68 -4.25 -10.16
C MET A 481 -3.36 -5.54 -9.66
N ARG A 482 -2.84 -6.14 -8.58
CA ARG A 482 -3.44 -7.32 -7.93
C ARG A 482 -4.76 -6.98 -7.25
N GLU A 483 -5.63 -7.97 -7.13
CA GLU A 483 -6.76 -8.00 -6.21
C GLU A 483 -6.31 -8.39 -4.78
N GLY A 484 -5.33 -9.30 -4.67
CA GLY A 484 -4.75 -9.72 -3.40
C GLY A 484 -3.42 -10.45 -3.54
N MET A 485 -2.87 -10.92 -2.42
CA MET A 485 -1.72 -11.83 -2.37
C MET A 485 -2.18 -13.26 -2.08
N SER A 486 -1.39 -14.25 -2.51
CA SER A 486 -1.58 -15.63 -2.04
C SER A 486 -1.12 -15.79 -0.58
N GLY A 487 -1.53 -16.90 0.07
CA GLY A 487 -0.72 -17.47 1.15
C GLY A 487 0.63 -18.03 0.62
N PRO A 488 1.48 -18.60 1.48
CA PRO A 488 2.76 -19.18 1.08
C PRO A 488 2.59 -20.23 -0.03
N VAL A 489 3.34 -20.09 -1.13
CA VAL A 489 3.30 -21.04 -2.27
C VAL A 489 4.32 -22.16 -2.12
N ARG A 490 4.06 -23.32 -2.73
CA ARG A 490 4.99 -24.47 -2.71
C ARG A 490 6.07 -24.37 -3.77
N GLU A 491 5.76 -23.65 -4.84
CA GLU A 491 6.55 -23.45 -6.04
C GLU A 491 7.64 -22.39 -5.79
N HIS A 492 8.52 -22.64 -4.80
CA HIS A 492 9.59 -21.75 -4.38
C HIS A 492 10.83 -22.52 -3.88
N VAL A 493 12.01 -21.89 -3.87
CA VAL A 493 13.34 -22.45 -3.46
C VAL A 493 13.76 -23.75 -4.17
N TYR A 494 13.34 -23.99 -5.41
CA TYR A 494 13.95 -25.01 -6.28
C TYR A 494 14.13 -24.54 -7.73
N TRP A 495 15.12 -25.13 -8.41
CA TRP A 495 15.46 -24.82 -9.79
C TRP A 495 14.39 -25.35 -10.75
N GLY A 496 13.62 -24.43 -11.35
CA GLY A 496 12.42 -24.73 -12.15
C GLY A 496 11.13 -24.22 -11.50
N SER A 497 11.16 -23.74 -10.25
CA SER A 497 9.96 -23.22 -9.58
C SER A 497 9.36 -21.96 -10.23
N MET A 498 10.22 -21.12 -10.83
CA MET A 498 9.85 -19.99 -11.68
C MET A 498 8.91 -20.41 -12.82
N ARG A 499 9.32 -21.43 -13.58
CA ARG A 499 8.54 -22.07 -14.64
C ARG A 499 7.27 -22.70 -14.11
N ASP A 500 7.33 -23.42 -12.98
CA ASP A 500 6.16 -24.09 -12.39
C ASP A 500 5.06 -23.12 -11.92
N ARG A 501 5.39 -21.87 -11.57
CA ARG A 501 4.42 -20.81 -11.25
C ARG A 501 3.73 -20.20 -12.48
N MET A 502 4.36 -20.26 -13.65
CA MET A 502 3.81 -19.71 -14.91
C MET A 502 2.73 -20.64 -15.47
N ALA A 503 1.48 -20.17 -15.57
CA ALA A 503 0.34 -21.05 -15.81
C ALA A 503 0.39 -21.76 -17.18
N ALA A 504 0.89 -21.07 -18.23
CA ALA A 504 1.07 -21.64 -19.57
C ALA A 504 2.11 -22.78 -19.60
N ALA A 505 3.10 -22.77 -18.70
CA ALA A 505 4.15 -23.79 -18.62
C ALA A 505 3.64 -25.17 -18.15
N GLN A 506 2.34 -25.29 -17.80
CA GLN A 506 1.67 -26.57 -17.55
C GLN A 506 1.32 -27.32 -18.85
N VAL A 507 1.22 -26.61 -19.98
CA VAL A 507 0.75 -27.14 -21.27
C VAL A 507 1.63 -26.81 -22.48
N ASP A 508 2.49 -25.80 -22.39
CA ASP A 508 3.56 -25.50 -23.36
C ASP A 508 4.93 -25.59 -22.67
N GLY A 509 5.96 -25.99 -23.41
CA GLY A 509 7.36 -25.90 -22.97
C GLY A 509 7.93 -24.48 -23.00
N LEU A 510 7.23 -23.51 -23.61
CA LEU A 510 7.63 -22.10 -23.71
C LEU A 510 9.06 -21.92 -24.23
N LYS A 511 9.40 -22.68 -25.28
CA LYS A 511 10.72 -22.70 -25.93
C LYS A 511 10.88 -21.52 -26.86
N GLY A 512 12.04 -20.85 -26.86
CA GLY A 512 12.37 -19.87 -27.89
C GLY A 512 12.88 -20.50 -29.17
N GLU A 513 13.39 -19.65 -30.06
CA GLU A 513 14.08 -20.05 -31.29
C GLU A 513 15.56 -20.40 -31.08
N GLY A 514 16.08 -20.19 -29.87
CA GLY A 514 17.50 -20.22 -29.57
C GLY A 514 18.27 -19.07 -30.23
N GLY A 515 19.60 -19.09 -30.08
CA GLY A 515 20.46 -17.94 -30.38
C GLY A 515 20.44 -17.36 -31.80
N GLY A 516 19.81 -18.04 -32.77
CA GLY A 516 19.69 -17.61 -34.17
C GLY A 516 18.39 -16.87 -34.54
N GLY A 517 17.39 -16.79 -33.64
CA GLY A 517 16.11 -16.13 -33.92
C GLY A 517 16.18 -14.60 -33.96
N TRP A 518 16.83 -13.98 -32.96
CA TRP A 518 16.81 -12.53 -32.77
C TRP A 518 17.62 -11.77 -33.83
N ARG A 519 16.94 -11.13 -34.79
CA ARG A 519 17.56 -10.30 -35.84
C ARG A 519 17.56 -8.83 -35.46
N GLY A 520 18.47 -8.47 -34.56
CA GLY A 520 18.81 -7.06 -34.32
C GLY A 520 19.29 -6.38 -35.63
N PRO A 521 18.87 -5.12 -35.87
CA PRO A 521 19.19 -4.40 -37.11
C PRO A 521 20.70 -4.37 -37.39
N ALA A 522 21.07 -4.37 -38.66
CA ALA A 522 22.47 -4.48 -39.10
C ALA A 522 23.27 -3.18 -38.99
N GLU A 523 22.72 -2.15 -38.35
CA GLU A 523 23.10 -0.76 -38.58
C GLU A 523 23.90 -0.21 -37.39
N GLU A 524 25.17 0.09 -37.61
CA GLU A 524 26.08 0.66 -36.60
C GLU A 524 25.81 2.15 -36.30
N HIS A 525 24.74 2.73 -36.86
CA HIS A 525 24.43 4.16 -36.87
C HIS A 525 22.94 4.43 -36.60
N THR A 526 22.49 4.21 -35.36
CA THR A 526 21.08 4.39 -34.95
C THR A 526 20.81 5.75 -34.28
N GLU A 527 21.86 6.51 -33.94
CA GLU A 527 21.84 7.76 -33.18
C GLU A 527 21.07 8.91 -33.87
N ARG A 528 20.76 8.74 -35.14
CA ARG A 528 20.03 9.71 -35.99
C ARG A 528 18.85 9.06 -36.73
N ARG A 529 18.35 7.92 -36.25
CA ARG A 529 17.28 7.14 -36.92
C ARG A 529 16.17 6.72 -35.96
N ARG A 530 14.98 6.51 -36.52
CA ARG A 530 13.89 5.72 -35.91
C ARG A 530 14.06 4.28 -36.37
N VAL A 531 14.06 3.36 -35.41
CA VAL A 531 14.39 1.95 -35.63
C VAL A 531 13.39 1.10 -34.85
N ARG A 532 12.68 0.21 -35.53
CA ARG A 532 11.81 -0.79 -34.91
C ARG A 532 12.53 -2.13 -34.94
N VAL A 533 12.49 -2.86 -33.83
CA VAL A 533 13.01 -4.23 -33.73
C VAL A 533 11.84 -5.21 -33.77
N GLU A 534 12.00 -6.32 -34.48
CA GLU A 534 11.01 -7.39 -34.53
C GLU A 534 10.98 -8.15 -33.19
N GLY A 535 9.81 -8.58 -32.74
CA GLY A 535 9.67 -9.36 -31.51
C GLY A 535 10.22 -10.78 -31.70
N GLY A 536 11.02 -11.27 -30.76
CA GLY A 536 11.55 -12.64 -30.79
C GLY A 536 10.64 -13.62 -30.08
N ARG A 537 10.59 -14.87 -30.54
CA ARG A 537 9.67 -15.88 -30.01
C ARG A 537 10.05 -16.32 -28.59
N ASN A 538 9.09 -16.20 -27.67
CA ASN A 538 9.22 -16.54 -26.25
C ASN A 538 10.37 -15.81 -25.53
N LEU A 539 10.62 -14.55 -25.93
CA LEU A 539 11.53 -13.64 -25.22
C LEU A 539 11.17 -13.62 -23.72
N CYS A 540 12.13 -13.92 -22.87
CA CYS A 540 11.94 -13.96 -21.42
C CYS A 540 12.47 -12.68 -20.78
N VAL A 541 11.59 -11.91 -20.15
CA VAL A 541 11.92 -10.64 -19.49
C VAL A 541 11.75 -10.81 -17.99
N ILE A 542 12.77 -10.44 -17.21
CA ILE A 542 12.75 -10.49 -15.74
C ILE A 542 13.07 -9.12 -15.15
N ARG A 543 12.21 -8.64 -14.24
CA ARG A 543 12.52 -7.57 -13.28
C ARG A 543 12.65 -8.23 -11.90
N SER A 544 13.87 -8.31 -11.37
CA SER A 544 14.14 -8.85 -10.02
C SER A 544 14.73 -7.76 -9.14
N GLY A 545 13.98 -7.39 -8.09
CA GLY A 545 14.25 -6.21 -7.29
C GLY A 545 14.46 -6.47 -5.80
N GLN A 546 15.06 -5.46 -5.18
CA GLN A 546 15.53 -5.46 -3.80
C GLN A 546 15.14 -4.13 -3.17
N ASP A 547 14.33 -4.17 -2.12
CA ASP A 547 13.94 -3.00 -1.32
C ASP A 547 14.49 -3.15 0.10
N TRP A 548 15.41 -2.25 0.45
CA TRP A 548 16.00 -2.17 1.78
C TRP A 548 15.53 -0.92 2.55
N SER A 549 14.52 -0.20 2.06
CA SER A 549 14.00 1.01 2.70
C SER A 549 13.49 0.76 4.14
N ALA A 550 12.89 -0.41 4.36
CA ALA A 550 12.38 -0.85 5.67
C ALA A 550 13.44 -1.56 6.55
N THR A 551 14.68 -1.74 6.08
CA THR A 551 15.66 -2.58 6.80
C THR A 551 16.21 -1.94 8.07
N VAL A 552 16.27 -2.72 9.15
CA VAL A 552 16.90 -2.29 10.41
C VAL A 552 18.39 -1.99 10.21
N PRO A 553 19.02 -1.05 10.94
CA PRO A 553 20.38 -0.57 10.64
C PRO A 553 21.47 -1.65 10.54
N ARG A 554 21.39 -2.73 11.34
CA ARG A 554 22.30 -3.89 11.24
C ARG A 554 22.13 -4.61 9.90
N GLU A 555 20.89 -4.91 9.51
CA GLU A 555 20.57 -5.62 8.29
C GLU A 555 20.88 -4.77 7.04
N ARG A 556 20.52 -3.49 7.08
CA ARG A 556 20.84 -2.51 6.03
C ARG A 556 22.34 -2.49 5.72
N LYS A 557 23.16 -2.38 6.77
CA LYS A 557 24.62 -2.41 6.66
C LYS A 557 25.10 -3.74 6.06
N LEU A 558 24.62 -4.87 6.60
CA LEU A 558 25.00 -6.21 6.13
C LEU A 558 24.65 -6.42 4.64
N TYR A 559 23.47 -5.97 4.21
CA TYR A 559 23.05 -6.05 2.81
C TYR A 559 23.97 -5.23 1.90
N LEU A 560 24.16 -3.95 2.22
CA LEU A 560 24.94 -3.03 1.39
C LEU A 560 26.44 -3.38 1.32
N GLU A 561 27.01 -3.91 2.40
CA GLU A 561 28.44 -4.29 2.45
C GLU A 561 28.73 -5.70 1.91
N THR A 562 27.79 -6.65 2.00
CA THR A 562 28.10 -8.07 1.73
C THR A 562 27.23 -8.75 0.66
N MET A 563 26.03 -8.26 0.39
CA MET A 563 25.08 -8.90 -0.54
C MET A 563 24.93 -8.09 -1.84
N HIS A 564 24.66 -6.79 -1.71
CA HIS A 564 24.56 -5.86 -2.84
C HIS A 564 25.79 -5.86 -3.76
N PRO A 565 27.05 -5.95 -3.28
CA PRO A 565 28.22 -6.02 -4.16
C PRO A 565 28.37 -7.36 -4.89
N VAL A 566 27.71 -8.43 -4.44
CA VAL A 566 27.67 -9.73 -5.14
C VAL A 566 26.59 -9.69 -6.22
N LEU A 567 25.44 -9.08 -5.92
CA LEU A 567 24.38 -8.79 -6.91
C LEU A 567 24.91 -7.93 -8.07
N ILE A 568 25.59 -6.82 -7.78
CA ILE A 568 26.16 -5.92 -8.79
C ILE A 568 27.04 -6.69 -9.78
N LYS A 569 27.97 -7.54 -9.30
CA LYS A 569 28.83 -8.37 -10.16
C LYS A 569 28.04 -9.34 -11.06
N GLY A 570 26.89 -9.83 -10.60
CA GLY A 570 26.01 -10.66 -11.43
C GLY A 570 25.30 -9.86 -12.51
N MET A 571 24.91 -8.62 -12.23
CA MET A 571 24.28 -7.73 -13.20
C MET A 571 25.30 -7.14 -14.20
N ASP A 572 26.52 -6.81 -13.75
CA ASP A 572 27.66 -6.43 -14.60
C ASP A 572 27.96 -7.53 -15.62
N PHE A 573 28.09 -8.78 -15.16
CA PHE A 573 28.30 -9.94 -16.04
C PHE A 573 27.15 -10.11 -17.05
N LEU A 574 25.89 -9.99 -16.65
CA LEU A 574 24.76 -10.07 -17.58
C LEU A 574 24.71 -8.89 -18.57
N ARG A 575 25.21 -7.72 -18.19
CA ARG A 575 25.28 -6.51 -19.03
C ARG A 575 26.38 -6.62 -20.08
N ASP A 576 27.55 -7.11 -19.69
CA ASP A 576 28.77 -7.04 -20.50
C ASP A 576 29.07 -8.35 -21.26
N ASP A 577 28.97 -9.51 -20.58
CA ASP A 577 29.27 -10.84 -21.12
C ASP A 577 28.02 -11.69 -21.44
N GLY A 578 26.84 -11.26 -20.96
CA GLY A 578 25.61 -12.06 -20.91
C GLY A 578 25.11 -12.62 -22.25
N ARG A 579 25.53 -12.03 -23.39
CA ARG A 579 25.22 -12.54 -24.73
C ARG A 579 25.70 -13.98 -24.95
N SER A 580 26.82 -14.35 -24.32
CA SER A 580 27.39 -15.70 -24.35
C SER A 580 26.46 -16.80 -23.80
N ILE A 581 25.45 -16.42 -23.01
CA ILE A 581 24.48 -17.31 -22.38
C ILE A 581 23.03 -16.93 -22.70
N GLY A 582 22.80 -16.17 -23.79
CA GLY A 582 21.47 -15.79 -24.26
C GLY A 582 20.82 -14.57 -23.58
N CYS A 583 21.52 -13.85 -22.70
CA CYS A 583 21.06 -12.56 -22.20
C CYS A 583 21.37 -11.47 -23.25
N ARG A 584 20.33 -10.88 -23.85
CA ARG A 584 20.43 -9.89 -24.94
C ARG A 584 20.54 -8.46 -24.43
N SER A 585 20.06 -8.19 -23.23
CA SER A 585 20.19 -6.90 -22.54
C SER A 585 20.05 -7.10 -21.03
N CYS A 586 20.84 -6.38 -20.24
CA CYS A 586 20.67 -6.29 -18.79
C CYS A 586 20.94 -4.87 -18.31
N ARG A 587 20.09 -4.40 -17.40
CA ARG A 587 20.16 -3.08 -16.76
C ARG A 587 20.15 -3.31 -15.26
N PHE A 588 21.10 -2.75 -14.52
CA PHE A 588 20.96 -2.58 -13.08
C PHE A 588 20.42 -1.17 -12.83
N VAL A 589 19.27 -1.09 -12.18
CA VAL A 589 18.40 0.09 -12.19
C VAL A 589 18.22 0.65 -10.79
N ASP A 590 18.49 1.94 -10.62
CA ASP A 590 18.10 2.74 -9.46
C ASP A 590 16.64 3.21 -9.62
N VAL A 591 15.80 2.98 -8.60
CA VAL A 591 14.44 3.53 -8.55
C VAL A 591 14.48 4.96 -8.00
N LEU A 592 13.95 5.91 -8.78
CA LEU A 592 13.86 7.33 -8.43
C LEU A 592 12.59 7.65 -7.62
N ASP A 593 12.66 8.68 -6.79
CA ASP A 593 11.51 9.17 -6.02
C ASP A 593 10.49 9.90 -6.94
N GLN A 594 9.20 9.62 -6.72
CA GLN A 594 8.10 10.15 -7.53
C GLN A 594 7.87 11.67 -7.35
N ARG A 595 8.29 12.24 -6.21
CA ARG A 595 8.19 13.65 -5.86
C ARG A 595 9.51 14.38 -6.17
N ASP A 596 10.64 13.83 -5.71
CA ASP A 596 11.98 14.33 -6.07
C ASP A 596 12.69 13.39 -7.04
N GLN A 597 12.47 13.64 -8.32
CA GLN A 597 12.94 12.81 -9.42
C GLN A 597 14.48 12.78 -9.58
N LYS A 598 15.23 13.56 -8.79
CA LYS A 598 16.70 13.49 -8.71
C LYS A 598 17.18 12.52 -7.63
N ARG A 599 16.32 12.20 -6.66
CA ARG A 599 16.65 11.38 -5.49
C ARG A 599 16.47 9.91 -5.82
N ARG A 600 17.53 9.12 -5.61
CA ARG A 600 17.45 7.64 -5.60
C ARG A 600 16.73 7.19 -4.33
N THR A 601 15.89 6.18 -4.45
CA THR A 601 15.27 5.47 -3.30
C THR A 601 16.13 4.28 -2.89
N ASP A 602 15.82 3.68 -1.74
CA ASP A 602 16.51 2.49 -1.21
C ASP A 602 16.05 1.19 -1.90
N ARG A 603 15.95 1.25 -3.23
CA ARG A 603 15.43 0.21 -4.09
C ARG A 603 16.18 0.15 -5.41
N THR A 604 16.62 -1.05 -5.76
CA THR A 604 17.18 -1.36 -7.09
C THR A 604 16.50 -2.57 -7.70
N PHE A 605 16.70 -2.78 -9.00
CA PHE A 605 16.43 -4.06 -9.62
C PHE A 605 17.35 -4.38 -10.79
N GLY A 606 17.57 -5.67 -11.03
CA GLY A 606 18.03 -6.18 -12.31
C GLY A 606 16.84 -6.27 -13.26
N PHE A 607 16.96 -5.64 -14.44
CA PHE A 607 15.98 -5.74 -15.52
C PHE A 607 16.68 -6.33 -16.74
N ALA A 608 16.39 -7.61 -17.01
CA ALA A 608 17.14 -8.42 -17.97
C ALA A 608 16.23 -9.10 -18.99
N PHE A 609 16.77 -9.28 -20.19
CA PHE A 609 16.07 -9.75 -21.37
C PHE A 609 16.84 -10.95 -21.93
N PHE A 610 16.29 -12.15 -21.75
CA PHE A 610 16.86 -13.41 -22.20
C PHE A 610 16.13 -13.91 -23.45
N GLU A 611 16.87 -14.49 -24.39
CA GLU A 611 16.29 -14.98 -25.65
C GLU A 611 15.19 -16.03 -25.48
N ASP A 612 15.25 -16.81 -24.39
CA ASP A 612 14.13 -17.58 -23.88
C ASP A 612 14.20 -17.85 -22.37
N MET A 613 13.18 -18.51 -21.83
CA MET A 613 13.10 -18.82 -20.40
C MET A 613 14.14 -19.86 -19.96
N ALA A 614 14.62 -20.72 -20.86
CA ALA A 614 15.65 -21.71 -20.55
C ALA A 614 17.03 -21.06 -20.43
N ALA A 615 17.32 -19.98 -21.16
CA ALA A 615 18.54 -19.18 -20.97
C ALA A 615 18.60 -18.56 -19.55
N LEU A 616 17.49 -17.98 -19.08
CA LEU A 616 17.35 -17.49 -17.70
C LEU A 616 17.51 -18.61 -16.66
N GLU A 617 16.81 -19.74 -16.83
CA GLU A 617 16.95 -20.91 -15.93
C GLU A 617 18.38 -21.46 -15.91
N ASN A 618 19.08 -21.47 -17.05
CA ASN A 618 20.46 -21.91 -17.16
C ASN A 618 21.41 -20.97 -16.42
N TRP A 619 21.28 -19.66 -16.58
CA TRP A 619 22.05 -18.69 -15.81
C TRP A 619 21.84 -18.89 -14.31
N ALA A 620 20.58 -18.92 -13.87
CA ALA A 620 20.23 -19.01 -12.47
C ALA A 620 20.73 -20.32 -11.81
N LYS A 621 20.55 -21.45 -12.49
CA LYS A 621 20.87 -22.80 -11.98
C LYS A 621 22.36 -23.16 -12.05
N ARG A 622 23.13 -22.57 -12.98
CA ARG A 622 24.47 -23.06 -13.35
C ARG A 622 25.56 -21.99 -13.35
N HIS A 623 25.25 -20.71 -13.59
CA HIS A 623 26.29 -19.72 -13.72
C HIS A 623 26.81 -19.25 -12.36
N LYS A 624 28.14 -19.14 -12.23
CA LYS A 624 28.79 -18.81 -10.95
C LYS A 624 28.26 -17.52 -10.34
N THR A 625 27.98 -16.48 -11.14
CA THR A 625 27.49 -15.21 -10.58
C THR A 625 26.12 -15.32 -9.89
N HIS A 626 25.17 -16.10 -10.42
CA HIS A 626 23.91 -16.32 -9.70
C HIS A 626 24.05 -17.30 -8.53
N LEU A 627 24.90 -18.32 -8.67
CA LEU A 627 25.20 -19.25 -7.57
C LEU A 627 25.90 -18.54 -6.39
N ASP A 628 26.73 -17.53 -6.65
CA ASP A 628 27.34 -16.68 -5.63
C ASP A 628 26.30 -15.77 -4.95
N ILE A 629 25.35 -15.20 -5.71
CA ILE A 629 24.21 -14.42 -5.18
C ILE A 629 23.35 -15.31 -4.26
N PHE A 630 22.91 -16.46 -4.75
CA PHE A 630 22.06 -17.40 -4.00
C PHE A 630 22.80 -17.96 -2.76
N GLY A 631 24.08 -18.32 -2.91
CA GLY A 631 24.93 -18.77 -1.81
C GLY A 631 25.16 -17.70 -0.74
N ARG A 632 25.35 -16.42 -1.14
CA ARG A 632 25.45 -15.31 -0.18
C ARG A 632 24.11 -15.01 0.49
N PHE A 633 22.98 -15.12 -0.22
CA PHE A 633 21.66 -14.98 0.40
C PHE A 633 21.42 -16.03 1.50
N LEU A 634 21.79 -17.30 1.29
CA LEU A 634 21.69 -18.34 2.33
C LEU A 634 22.58 -18.05 3.55
N GLN A 635 23.76 -17.45 3.35
CA GLN A 635 24.62 -17.01 4.45
C GLN A 635 24.01 -15.81 5.19
N TYR A 636 23.54 -14.81 4.45
CA TYR A 636 22.87 -13.61 4.95
C TYR A 636 21.63 -13.95 5.80
N ALA A 637 20.78 -14.85 5.31
CA ALA A 637 19.63 -15.37 6.04
C ALA A 637 20.05 -16.02 7.37
N LYS A 638 21.11 -16.83 7.36
CA LYS A 638 21.67 -17.46 8.56
C LYS A 638 22.32 -16.46 9.53
N GLU A 639 22.96 -15.40 9.03
CA GLU A 639 23.56 -14.31 9.82
C GLU A 639 22.52 -13.40 10.50
N LEU A 640 21.24 -13.57 10.15
CA LEU A 640 20.09 -12.88 10.71
C LEU A 640 19.08 -13.84 11.37
N ASP A 641 19.44 -15.11 11.56
CA ASP A 641 18.57 -16.17 12.13
C ASP A 641 17.21 -16.31 11.39
N ASN A 642 17.21 -16.02 10.09
CA ASN A 642 16.05 -15.90 9.17
C ASN A 642 15.07 -14.75 9.48
N ASN A 643 15.40 -13.84 10.40
CA ASN A 643 14.65 -12.60 10.62
C ASN A 643 15.11 -11.53 9.62
N ILE A 644 14.50 -11.55 8.43
CA ILE A 644 14.87 -10.72 7.27
C ILE A 644 13.79 -9.65 7.06
N SER A 645 14.16 -8.37 7.08
CA SER A 645 13.29 -7.23 6.71
C SER A 645 13.60 -6.67 5.32
N LEU A 646 14.66 -7.16 4.65
CA LEU A 646 14.93 -6.93 3.23
C LEU A 646 13.82 -7.56 2.37
N ARG A 647 13.13 -6.73 1.58
CA ARG A 647 12.14 -7.22 0.62
C ARG A 647 12.81 -7.60 -0.69
N LEU A 648 12.53 -8.82 -1.14
CA LEU A 648 12.98 -9.35 -2.42
C LEU A 648 11.75 -9.74 -3.25
N PHE A 649 11.78 -9.41 -4.54
CA PHE A 649 10.76 -9.86 -5.47
C PHE A 649 11.33 -10.15 -6.86
N HIS A 650 10.56 -10.86 -7.67
CA HIS A 650 10.66 -10.72 -9.12
C HIS A 650 9.31 -10.85 -9.82
N GLU A 651 9.26 -10.31 -11.03
CA GLU A 651 8.22 -10.59 -12.03
C GLU A 651 8.90 -11.07 -13.32
N VAL A 652 8.34 -12.11 -13.96
CA VAL A 652 8.86 -12.71 -15.20
C VAL A 652 7.74 -12.80 -16.24
N LEU A 653 8.08 -12.38 -17.47
CA LEU A 653 7.23 -12.40 -18.64
C LEU A 653 7.86 -13.34 -19.67
N VAL A 654 7.07 -14.13 -20.39
CA VAL A 654 7.51 -14.85 -21.60
C VAL A 654 6.63 -14.42 -22.76
N LEU A 655 7.23 -13.96 -23.87
CA LEU A 655 6.52 -13.14 -24.85
C LEU A 655 6.61 -13.69 -26.27
N ALA A 656 5.46 -13.87 -26.93
CA ALA A 656 5.39 -14.11 -28.37
C ALA A 656 5.77 -12.85 -29.18
N PRO A 657 6.15 -12.95 -30.48
CA PRO A 657 6.58 -11.81 -31.29
C PRO A 657 5.59 -10.65 -31.33
N GLU A 658 4.29 -10.94 -31.48
CA GLU A 658 3.18 -9.99 -31.54
C GLU A 658 2.79 -9.37 -30.19
N GLN A 659 3.42 -9.84 -29.11
CA GLN A 659 3.30 -9.30 -27.75
C GLN A 659 4.43 -8.30 -27.42
N GLN A 660 5.24 -7.91 -28.39
CA GLN A 660 6.37 -6.99 -28.24
C GLN A 660 6.23 -5.79 -29.19
N SER A 661 6.41 -4.57 -28.68
CA SER A 661 6.59 -3.37 -29.48
C SER A 661 7.86 -2.65 -29.04
N LEU A 662 8.88 -2.70 -29.90
CA LEU A 662 10.26 -2.32 -29.60
C LEU A 662 10.71 -1.23 -30.57
N GLU A 663 10.86 0.00 -30.09
CA GLU A 663 11.09 1.15 -30.96
C GLU A 663 12.07 2.15 -30.33
N TYR A 664 13.07 2.56 -31.11
CA TYR A 664 14.20 3.37 -30.68
C TYR A 664 14.35 4.56 -31.63
N VAL A 665 14.62 5.75 -31.10
CA VAL A 665 14.66 7.03 -31.81
C VAL A 665 15.92 7.77 -31.37
N GLY A 666 16.97 7.70 -32.17
CA GLY A 666 18.23 8.40 -31.89
C GLY A 666 19.09 7.81 -30.75
N CYS A 667 18.84 6.58 -30.34
CA CYS A 667 19.67 5.82 -29.39
C CYS A 667 20.96 5.27 -30.04
N HIS A 668 21.96 4.91 -29.23
CA HIS A 668 23.18 4.23 -29.72
C HIS A 668 22.91 2.74 -30.06
N PRO A 669 23.66 2.10 -30.98
CA PRO A 669 23.33 0.79 -31.54
C PRO A 669 23.45 -0.39 -30.55
N ARG A 670 23.88 -0.16 -29.30
CA ARG A 670 23.90 -1.16 -28.22
C ARG A 670 22.79 -0.94 -27.17
N THR A 671 21.81 -0.08 -27.45
CA THR A 671 20.70 0.22 -26.52
C THR A 671 19.64 -0.86 -26.52
N GLY A 672 19.32 -1.41 -25.35
CA GLY A 672 18.26 -2.41 -25.20
C GLY A 672 18.45 -3.60 -26.14
N LEU A 673 17.45 -3.85 -26.97
CA LEU A 673 17.40 -4.97 -27.93
C LEU A 673 17.81 -4.58 -29.37
N LEU A 674 18.38 -3.38 -29.58
CA LEU A 674 19.08 -3.04 -30.84
C LEU A 674 20.35 -3.88 -31.03
N GLY A 675 21.12 -4.07 -29.95
CA GLY A 675 22.41 -4.76 -29.98
C GLY A 675 22.25 -6.25 -30.28
N ARG A 676 22.98 -6.73 -31.28
CA ARG A 676 22.98 -8.12 -31.78
C ARG A 676 23.49 -9.14 -30.77
#